data_AF-A0A7J7KL84-F1
#
_entry.id   AF-A0A7J7KL84-F1
#
_cell.length_a   1.000
_cell.length_b   1.000
_cell.length_c   1.000
_cell.angle_alpha   90.00
_cell.angle_beta   90.00
_cell.angle_gamma   90.00
#
_symmetry.space_group_name_H-M   'P 1'
#
loop_
_entity.id
_entity.type
_entity.pdbx_description
1 polymer ?
#
loop_
_entity_poly.entity_id
_entity_poly.type
_entity_poly.pdbx_seq_one_letter_code
_entity_poly.pdbx_strand_id
1 'polypeptide(L)'
;MLKGGESIHIELVFCNPNNDESISCNSQYFAYSMSLDTANIFAFYFVSIMCKQFYIYVLKYSNGVCLYFFCLQFVKYTLHLFRWHSNALGVMATSQSEAVKKLFSLVDEGMTGELNADQVQAVHDTIRMGGVSLPQVKAAMLYVCSDPNVCEDWELIDLLKEMDRRYFLIQDFRWEFSMLDVDRTDTITEDQARWFLQAVHGQHFSHRKWNSFINSRPAPGAKISFAEIEVELCNIPSYADVLEEEEEETRKKEEAERKKRLAQEERKRMKEKLEEDRLRLLEEQKMREEEKLRQEEEKRHKAEQEMKQVEAAAKAAEEEAERARLEAEEKKRREEERVLPSLLVIGWERLEKLRKEAEEKRLKAEEEAKNIEAVAQNAAEEEARAEKLASEAREQLKRVQDAKSKKELEEKEAEALKLKKEMKEKRIRSNLKVAIKKRKKTPLKTGVDDFKKAKLEDHDGDVPTAERLLKQISTRDRLRDAMSLRQIKPLEEAINSVKKSGFETELQPEMIEANNLLLRLRRLERIRAEILELKQSTVAEIRSYSNPPPIVHSVMIATFLILGHLEKETKEWKKVQALVGKTGKDGLKRRCLAYDPQTLANNMDIAKKAKEKMMAFELDDVRDVSAGAATFYLWGSNMIEEAEMMEQQKKRDSERKDDD
;
A
#
# COMPACT_ATOMS: atom_id res chain seq x y z
N MET A 1 -4.14 -5.60 -59.49
CA MET A 1 -4.83 -6.64 -60.29
C MET A 1 -4.28 -8.00 -59.91
N LEU A 2 -4.99 -8.74 -59.08
CA LEU A 2 -4.92 -10.19 -59.00
C LEU A 2 -6.39 -10.65 -58.96
N LYS A 3 -6.90 -11.02 -60.13
CA LYS A 3 -8.16 -11.73 -60.30
C LYS A 3 -7.82 -13.21 -60.16
N GLY A 4 -8.46 -13.90 -59.24
CA GLY A 4 -8.31 -15.34 -59.07
C GLY A 4 -8.81 -15.73 -57.69
N GLY A 5 -10.05 -16.19 -57.60
CA GLY A 5 -10.56 -16.84 -56.41
C GLY A 5 -9.87 -18.19 -56.26
N GLU A 6 -8.95 -18.29 -55.32
CA GLU A 6 -8.43 -19.57 -54.83
C GLU A 6 -8.99 -19.81 -53.44
N SER A 7 -9.78 -20.87 -53.31
CA SER A 7 -10.23 -21.41 -52.04
C SER A 7 -9.04 -22.05 -51.32
N ILE A 8 -8.74 -21.59 -50.10
CA ILE A 8 -7.73 -22.23 -49.25
C ILE A 8 -8.35 -23.51 -48.67
N HIS A 9 -7.92 -24.67 -49.18
CA HIS A 9 -8.27 -25.97 -48.61
C HIS A 9 -7.38 -26.26 -47.40
N ILE A 10 -8.00 -26.43 -46.22
CA ILE A 10 -7.31 -26.85 -44.99
C ILE A 10 -7.79 -28.26 -44.65
N GLU A 11 -6.91 -29.25 -44.76
CA GLU A 11 -7.14 -30.60 -44.27
C GLU A 11 -6.79 -30.69 -42.78
N LEU A 12 -7.75 -31.10 -41.94
CA LEU A 12 -7.53 -31.40 -40.53
C LEU A 12 -7.65 -32.91 -40.32
N VAL A 13 -6.53 -33.55 -39.99
CA VAL A 13 -6.47 -34.97 -39.63
C VAL A 13 -6.43 -35.07 -38.10
N PHE A 14 -7.45 -35.66 -37.50
CA PHE A 14 -7.48 -35.95 -36.07
C PHE A 14 -6.93 -37.36 -35.80
N CYS A 15 -5.78 -37.45 -35.14
CA CYS A 15 -5.26 -38.71 -34.62
C CYS A 15 -5.56 -38.82 -33.12
N ASN A 16 -6.25 -39.90 -32.72
CA ASN A 16 -6.51 -40.23 -31.33
C ASN A 16 -5.30 -41.00 -30.74
N PRO A 17 -4.61 -40.51 -29.70
CA PRO A 17 -3.35 -41.09 -29.25
C PRO A 17 -3.47 -42.34 -28.35
N ASN A 18 -4.68 -42.90 -28.15
CA ASN A 18 -4.91 -43.94 -27.14
C ASN A 18 -5.43 -45.29 -27.67
N ASN A 19 -4.96 -45.78 -28.82
CA ASN A 19 -5.13 -47.21 -29.13
C ASN A 19 -3.99 -47.70 -30.04
N ASP A 20 -3.20 -48.63 -29.48
CA ASP A 20 -2.36 -49.54 -30.25
C ASP A 20 -3.26 -50.52 -31.02
N GLU A 21 -2.75 -50.94 -32.18
CA GLU A 21 -3.27 -51.96 -33.10
C GLU A 21 -4.40 -51.54 -34.05
N SER A 22 -3.95 -51.30 -35.29
CA SER A 22 -4.63 -51.50 -36.58
C SER A 22 -6.12 -51.15 -36.67
N ILE A 23 -6.46 -50.09 -37.42
CA ILE A 23 -7.62 -50.08 -38.33
C ILE A 23 -7.45 -48.95 -39.38
N SER A 24 -7.88 -49.28 -40.59
CA SER A 24 -7.98 -48.47 -41.81
C SER A 24 -8.62 -47.09 -41.62
N CYS A 25 -8.00 -46.06 -42.18
CA CYS A 25 -8.60 -44.73 -42.35
C CYS A 25 -9.79 -44.78 -43.33
N ASN A 26 -11.00 -44.56 -42.83
CA ASN A 26 -12.10 -44.03 -43.65
C ASN A 26 -11.99 -42.51 -43.64
N SER A 27 -11.67 -41.89 -44.78
CA SER A 27 -11.79 -40.44 -44.91
C SER A 27 -13.27 -40.07 -45.09
N GLN A 28 -13.81 -39.29 -44.16
CA GLN A 28 -15.02 -38.52 -44.41
C GLN A 28 -14.62 -37.09 -44.75
N TYR A 29 -14.91 -36.68 -45.98
CA TYR A 29 -14.69 -35.33 -46.47
C TYR A 29 -15.81 -34.43 -45.97
N PHE A 30 -15.47 -33.42 -45.16
CA PHE A 30 -16.34 -32.28 -44.89
C PHE A 30 -15.73 -31.04 -45.55
N ALA A 31 -16.34 -30.59 -46.64
CA ALA A 31 -15.99 -29.34 -47.28
C ALA A 31 -16.85 -28.21 -46.69
N TYR A 32 -16.22 -27.24 -46.03
CA TYR A 32 -16.88 -25.99 -45.64
C TYR A 32 -16.22 -24.83 -46.39
N SER A 33 -17.03 -24.06 -47.12
CA SER A 33 -16.62 -22.76 -47.66
C SER A 33 -16.86 -21.68 -46.60
N MET A 34 -15.80 -21.09 -46.06
CA MET A 34 -15.90 -19.97 -45.10
C MET A 34 -15.42 -18.66 -45.76
N SER A 35 -16.00 -17.53 -45.38
CA SER A 35 -15.56 -16.22 -45.84
C SER A 35 -14.24 -15.83 -45.15
N LEU A 36 -13.49 -14.91 -45.77
CA LEU A 36 -12.17 -14.47 -45.29
C LEU A 36 -12.23 -13.93 -43.85
N ASP A 37 -13.34 -13.29 -43.47
CA ASP A 37 -13.55 -12.74 -42.14
C ASP A 37 -13.81 -13.81 -41.08
N THR A 38 -14.53 -14.89 -41.46
CA THR A 38 -14.74 -16.03 -40.56
C THR A 38 -13.44 -16.81 -40.35
N ALA A 39 -12.60 -16.92 -41.38
CA ALA A 39 -11.29 -17.56 -41.28
C ALA A 39 -10.34 -16.79 -40.35
N ASN A 40 -10.39 -15.45 -40.35
CA ASN A 40 -9.57 -14.62 -39.46
C ASN A 40 -9.98 -14.76 -37.98
N ILE A 41 -11.29 -14.82 -37.71
CA ILE A 41 -11.82 -15.03 -36.34
C ILE A 41 -11.48 -16.44 -35.86
N PHE A 42 -11.62 -17.46 -36.73
CA PHE A 42 -11.25 -18.83 -36.41
C PHE A 42 -9.74 -18.96 -36.15
N ALA A 43 -8.90 -18.29 -36.93
CA ALA A 43 -7.46 -18.26 -36.71
C ALA A 43 -7.10 -17.63 -35.36
N PHE A 44 -7.79 -16.57 -34.94
CA PHE A 44 -7.56 -15.92 -33.65
C PHE A 44 -7.96 -16.81 -32.46
N TYR A 45 -9.12 -17.45 -32.54
CA TYR A 45 -9.58 -18.42 -31.54
C TYR A 45 -8.68 -19.66 -31.48
N PHE A 46 -8.26 -20.17 -32.64
CA PHE A 46 -7.37 -21.32 -32.74
C PHE A 46 -6.00 -21.02 -32.16
N VAL A 47 -5.42 -19.85 -32.43
CA VAL A 47 -4.14 -19.41 -31.83
C VAL A 47 -4.27 -19.25 -30.31
N SER A 48 -5.39 -18.72 -29.80
CA SER A 48 -5.62 -18.58 -28.36
C SER A 48 -5.74 -19.93 -27.65
N ILE A 49 -6.48 -20.88 -28.23
CA ILE A 49 -6.63 -22.25 -27.72
C ILE A 49 -5.29 -23.01 -27.78
N MET A 50 -4.57 -22.89 -28.89
CA MET A 50 -3.25 -23.50 -29.06
C MET A 50 -2.24 -22.92 -28.08
N CYS A 51 -2.25 -21.60 -27.82
CA CYS A 51 -1.41 -20.98 -26.80
C CYS A 51 -1.73 -21.49 -25.39
N LYS A 52 -3.02 -21.65 -25.03
CA LYS A 52 -3.43 -22.23 -23.74
C LYS A 52 -3.01 -23.69 -23.60
N GLN A 53 -3.22 -24.52 -24.62
CA GLN A 53 -2.80 -25.92 -24.58
C GLN A 53 -1.28 -26.08 -24.60
N PHE A 54 -0.56 -25.24 -25.35
CA PHE A 54 0.90 -25.23 -25.39
C PHE A 54 1.50 -24.80 -24.05
N TYR A 55 0.91 -23.81 -23.37
CA TYR A 55 1.31 -23.39 -22.02
C TYR A 55 1.14 -24.53 -20.99
N ILE A 56 0.04 -25.27 -21.06
CA ILE A 56 -0.22 -26.44 -20.20
C ILE A 56 0.75 -27.59 -20.53
N TYR A 57 1.08 -27.80 -21.79
CA TYR A 57 2.00 -28.86 -22.23
C TYR A 57 3.45 -28.57 -21.82
N VAL A 58 3.89 -27.32 -21.95
CA VAL A 58 5.23 -26.86 -21.54
C VAL A 58 5.44 -26.93 -20.03
N LEU A 59 4.38 -26.71 -19.23
CA LEU A 59 4.44 -26.88 -17.76
C LEU A 59 4.55 -28.35 -17.32
N LYS A 60 4.17 -29.31 -18.19
CA LYS A 60 4.13 -30.74 -17.85
C LYS A 60 5.35 -31.53 -18.31
N TYR A 61 6.06 -31.07 -19.35
CA TYR A 61 7.20 -31.79 -19.92
C TYR A 61 8.33 -30.83 -20.29
N SER A 62 9.21 -30.54 -19.33
CA SER A 62 10.45 -29.79 -19.59
C SER A 62 11.68 -30.64 -19.31
N ASN A 63 12.22 -31.28 -20.36
CA ASN A 63 13.64 -31.60 -20.47
C ASN A 63 14.18 -30.95 -21.75
N GLY A 64 15.33 -30.30 -21.60
CA GLY A 64 15.79 -29.18 -22.41
C GLY A 64 16.13 -29.46 -23.89
N VAL A 65 16.31 -28.34 -24.60
CA VAL A 65 17.11 -28.10 -25.82
C VAL A 65 16.34 -27.86 -27.13
N CYS A 66 15.15 -28.42 -27.38
CA CYS A 66 14.39 -28.10 -28.62
C CYS A 66 13.53 -26.82 -28.58
N LEU A 67 13.30 -26.22 -27.40
CA LEU A 67 12.37 -25.08 -27.26
C LEU A 67 12.85 -23.75 -27.89
N TYR A 68 14.17 -23.55 -28.03
CA TYR A 68 14.70 -22.23 -28.39
C TYR A 68 14.48 -21.86 -29.87
N PHE A 69 14.52 -22.86 -30.75
CA PHE A 69 14.36 -22.64 -32.19
C PHE A 69 12.89 -22.40 -32.59
N PHE A 70 11.96 -23.10 -31.94
CA PHE A 70 10.52 -22.93 -32.18
C PHE A 70 10.00 -21.58 -31.67
N CYS A 71 10.46 -21.12 -30.50
CA CYS A 71 10.12 -19.78 -30.01
C CYS A 71 10.56 -18.65 -30.96
N LEU A 72 11.76 -18.75 -31.55
CA LEU A 72 12.26 -17.71 -32.45
C LEU A 72 11.51 -17.64 -33.80
N GLN A 73 11.08 -18.79 -34.33
CA GLN A 73 10.23 -18.84 -35.53
C GLN A 73 8.83 -18.32 -35.23
N PHE A 74 8.24 -18.68 -34.09
CA PHE A 74 6.91 -18.21 -33.68
C PHE A 74 6.87 -16.69 -33.43
N VAL A 75 7.92 -16.14 -32.80
CA VAL A 75 8.07 -14.68 -32.60
C VAL A 75 8.24 -13.94 -33.93
N LYS A 76 8.97 -14.51 -34.90
CA LYS A 76 9.07 -13.92 -36.24
C LYS A 76 7.73 -13.91 -36.97
N TYR A 77 6.96 -15.00 -36.88
CA TYR A 77 5.67 -15.12 -37.55
C TYR A 77 4.62 -14.16 -36.95
N THR A 78 4.58 -14.06 -35.61
CA THR A 78 3.70 -13.11 -34.90
C THR A 78 4.06 -11.65 -35.17
N LEU A 79 5.35 -11.30 -35.23
CA LEU A 79 5.78 -9.94 -35.59
C LEU A 79 5.44 -9.57 -37.05
N HIS A 80 5.48 -10.53 -37.97
CA HIS A 80 5.08 -10.30 -39.36
C HIS A 80 3.56 -10.13 -39.50
N LEU A 81 2.77 -10.92 -38.77
CA LEU A 81 1.32 -10.74 -38.67
C LEU A 81 0.93 -9.39 -38.07
N PHE A 82 1.64 -8.95 -37.02
CA PHE A 82 1.37 -7.67 -36.35
C PHE A 82 1.68 -6.47 -37.27
N ARG A 83 2.76 -6.56 -38.06
CA ARG A 83 3.13 -5.52 -39.04
C ARG A 83 2.14 -5.45 -40.21
N TRP A 84 1.59 -6.58 -40.64
CA TRP A 84 0.53 -6.63 -41.64
C TRP A 84 -0.78 -6.04 -41.09
N HIS A 85 -1.14 -6.36 -39.84
CA HIS A 85 -2.30 -5.77 -39.14
C HIS A 85 -2.18 -4.25 -38.97
N SER A 86 -1.00 -3.73 -38.60
CA SER A 86 -0.86 -2.29 -38.34
C SER A 86 -0.98 -1.42 -39.61
N ASN A 87 -0.59 -1.94 -40.77
CA ASN A 87 -0.80 -1.26 -42.06
C ASN A 87 -2.24 -1.45 -42.57
N ALA A 88 -2.87 -2.58 -42.26
CA ALA A 88 -4.29 -2.79 -42.54
C ALA A 88 -5.18 -1.87 -41.69
N LEU A 89 -4.83 -1.59 -40.43
CA LEU A 89 -5.58 -0.73 -39.51
C LEU A 89 -5.70 0.73 -39.98
N GLY A 90 -4.66 1.29 -40.62
CA GLY A 90 -4.70 2.66 -41.16
C GLY A 90 -5.58 2.81 -42.41
N VAL A 91 -5.67 1.77 -43.24
CA VAL A 91 -6.58 1.70 -44.41
C VAL A 91 -7.99 1.30 -43.98
N MET A 92 -8.13 0.53 -42.89
CA MET A 92 -9.42 0.17 -42.33
C MET A 92 -10.11 1.35 -41.63
N ALA A 93 -9.39 2.26 -40.97
CA ALA A 93 -10.00 3.40 -40.27
C ALA A 93 -10.77 4.35 -41.20
N THR A 94 -10.25 4.65 -42.40
CA THR A 94 -10.98 5.46 -43.40
C THR A 94 -12.16 4.68 -43.99
N SER A 95 -12.02 3.37 -44.20
CA SER A 95 -13.12 2.51 -44.67
C SER A 95 -14.24 2.34 -43.63
N GLN A 96 -13.89 2.33 -42.34
CA GLN A 96 -14.84 2.21 -41.22
C GLN A 96 -15.70 3.45 -41.11
N SER A 97 -15.12 4.65 -41.23
CA SER A 97 -15.90 5.89 -41.22
C SER A 97 -16.90 5.96 -42.38
N GLU A 98 -16.51 5.53 -43.59
CA GLU A 98 -17.44 5.48 -44.73
C GLU A 98 -18.53 4.41 -44.56
N ALA A 99 -18.20 3.26 -43.99
CA ALA A 99 -19.18 2.20 -43.71
C ALA A 99 -20.20 2.64 -42.66
N VAL A 100 -19.74 3.30 -41.59
CA VAL A 100 -20.60 3.84 -40.53
C VAL A 100 -21.51 4.94 -41.08
N LYS A 101 -21.01 5.85 -41.93
CA LYS A 101 -21.85 6.86 -42.61
C LYS A 101 -22.94 6.25 -43.49
N LYS A 102 -22.64 5.16 -44.20
CA LYS A 102 -23.64 4.44 -44.99
C LYS A 102 -24.70 3.80 -44.09
N LEU A 103 -24.29 3.18 -42.98
CA LEU A 103 -25.21 2.64 -41.98
C LEU A 103 -26.08 3.74 -41.36
N PHE A 104 -25.50 4.89 -41.02
CA PHE A 104 -26.22 6.07 -40.53
C PHE A 104 -27.33 6.46 -41.52
N SER A 105 -26.97 6.66 -42.79
CA SER A 105 -27.93 7.05 -43.84
C SER A 105 -29.01 5.99 -44.12
N LEU A 106 -28.77 4.73 -43.78
CA LEU A 106 -29.75 3.65 -43.96
C LEU A 106 -30.83 3.68 -42.87
N VAL A 107 -30.47 4.12 -41.66
CA VAL A 107 -31.35 4.11 -40.49
C VAL A 107 -32.00 5.48 -40.24
N ASP A 108 -31.39 6.56 -40.72
CA ASP A 108 -31.98 7.91 -40.75
C ASP A 108 -33.03 8.03 -41.86
N GLU A 109 -34.16 7.32 -41.71
CA GLU A 109 -35.28 7.33 -42.66
C GLU A 109 -35.90 8.74 -42.85
N GLY A 110 -35.74 9.62 -41.86
CA GLY A 110 -36.26 10.98 -41.87
C GLY A 110 -35.33 12.00 -42.53
N MET A 111 -34.08 11.62 -42.83
CA MET A 111 -33.00 12.54 -43.21
C MET A 111 -32.88 13.71 -42.23
N THR A 112 -33.11 13.46 -40.94
CA THR A 112 -33.03 14.49 -39.90
C THR A 112 -31.57 14.83 -39.58
N GLY A 113 -30.62 13.96 -39.94
CA GLY A 113 -29.22 14.08 -39.56
C GLY A 113 -28.95 13.65 -38.10
N GLU A 114 -29.94 13.04 -37.45
CA GLU A 114 -29.96 12.69 -36.04
C GLU A 114 -30.61 11.31 -35.85
N LEU A 115 -30.03 10.46 -35.01
CA LEU A 115 -30.59 9.15 -34.65
C LEU A 115 -31.06 9.12 -33.20
N ASN A 116 -32.26 8.61 -32.96
CA ASN A 116 -32.74 8.34 -31.59
C ASN A 116 -32.23 7.01 -31.04
N ALA A 117 -32.47 6.74 -29.76
CA ALA A 117 -31.99 5.53 -29.08
C ALA A 117 -32.44 4.22 -29.74
N ASP A 118 -33.67 4.14 -30.26
CA ASP A 118 -34.20 2.93 -30.91
C ASP A 118 -33.51 2.68 -32.26
N GLN A 119 -33.27 3.75 -33.02
CA GLN A 119 -32.52 3.71 -34.28
C GLN A 119 -31.07 3.30 -34.05
N VAL A 120 -30.40 3.89 -33.05
CA VAL A 120 -29.02 3.52 -32.69
C VAL A 120 -28.94 2.07 -32.23
N GLN A 121 -29.91 1.59 -31.45
CA GLN A 121 -29.99 0.19 -31.05
C GLN A 121 -30.10 -0.72 -32.28
N ALA A 122 -30.96 -0.38 -33.23
CA ALA A 122 -31.10 -1.13 -34.48
C ALA A 122 -29.79 -1.16 -35.28
N VAL A 123 -29.04 -0.05 -35.34
CA VAL A 123 -27.69 -0.04 -35.95
C VAL A 123 -26.77 -1.02 -35.23
N HIS A 124 -26.70 -0.99 -33.90
CA HIS A 124 -25.80 -1.87 -33.13
C HIS A 124 -26.17 -3.36 -33.26
N ASP A 125 -27.47 -3.68 -33.30
CA ASP A 125 -27.99 -5.04 -33.47
C ASP A 125 -27.58 -5.67 -34.82
N THR A 126 -27.36 -4.85 -35.86
CA THR A 126 -26.81 -5.34 -37.14
C THR A 126 -25.33 -5.72 -37.05
N ILE A 127 -24.60 -5.16 -36.08
CA ILE A 127 -23.16 -5.35 -35.89
C ILE A 127 -22.88 -6.46 -34.88
N ARG A 128 -23.71 -6.56 -33.82
CA ARG A 128 -23.53 -7.51 -32.70
C ARG A 128 -24.77 -8.37 -32.52
N MET A 129 -24.59 -9.68 -32.54
CA MET A 129 -25.66 -10.62 -32.20
C MET A 129 -26.05 -10.49 -30.72
N GLY A 130 -27.35 -10.37 -30.44
CA GLY A 130 -27.89 -10.27 -29.08
C GLY A 130 -28.07 -8.83 -28.58
N GLY A 131 -27.44 -7.85 -29.24
CA GLY A 131 -27.68 -6.44 -28.99
C GLY A 131 -27.30 -5.94 -27.59
N VAL A 132 -27.58 -4.67 -27.36
CA VAL A 132 -27.49 -4.00 -26.06
C VAL A 132 -28.89 -3.51 -25.70
N SER A 133 -29.29 -3.58 -24.43
CA SER A 133 -30.63 -3.17 -24.02
C SER A 133 -30.86 -1.67 -24.25
N LEU A 134 -32.10 -1.26 -24.51
CA LEU A 134 -32.43 0.15 -24.74
C LEU A 134 -32.00 1.08 -23.58
N PRO A 135 -32.14 0.69 -22.28
CA PRO A 135 -31.57 1.46 -21.17
C PRO A 135 -30.07 1.70 -21.28
N GLN A 136 -29.30 0.70 -21.74
CA GLN A 136 -27.86 0.81 -21.94
C GLN A 136 -27.52 1.69 -23.14
N VAL A 137 -28.31 1.65 -24.22
CA VAL A 137 -28.16 2.58 -25.35
C VAL A 137 -28.38 4.02 -24.89
N LYS A 138 -29.45 4.28 -24.13
CA LYS A 138 -29.71 5.61 -23.55
C LYS A 138 -28.60 6.06 -22.61
N ALA A 139 -28.05 5.17 -21.79
CA ALA A 139 -26.92 5.48 -20.92
C ALA A 139 -25.62 5.75 -21.70
N ALA A 140 -25.41 5.06 -22.82
CA ALA A 140 -24.29 5.33 -23.73
C ALA A 140 -24.45 6.69 -24.42
N MET A 141 -25.66 7.02 -24.89
CA MET A 141 -25.97 8.34 -25.47
C MET A 141 -25.75 9.46 -24.47
N LEU A 142 -26.25 9.31 -23.23
CA LEU A 142 -26.00 10.28 -22.17
C LEU A 142 -24.51 10.49 -21.87
N TYR A 143 -23.69 9.47 -22.09
CA TYR A 143 -22.25 9.52 -21.85
C TYR A 143 -21.45 10.18 -22.99
N VAL A 144 -21.85 9.93 -24.25
CA VAL A 144 -21.08 10.36 -25.44
C VAL A 144 -21.70 11.57 -26.13
N CYS A 145 -23.01 11.58 -26.31
CA CYS A 145 -23.71 12.56 -27.13
C CYS A 145 -23.92 13.89 -26.39
N SER A 146 -23.96 14.97 -27.17
CA SER A 146 -24.22 16.31 -26.67
C SER A 146 -25.68 16.47 -26.20
N ASP A 147 -26.63 15.83 -26.90
CA ASP A 147 -28.02 15.69 -26.46
C ASP A 147 -28.29 14.22 -26.06
N PRO A 148 -28.90 13.96 -24.89
CA PRO A 148 -29.15 12.59 -24.44
C PRO A 148 -30.19 11.82 -25.26
N ASN A 149 -30.97 12.48 -26.11
CA ASN A 149 -32.07 11.85 -26.86
C ASN A 149 -31.76 11.65 -28.35
N VAL A 150 -30.75 12.33 -28.88
CA VAL A 150 -30.37 12.28 -30.30
C VAL A 150 -28.86 12.15 -30.44
N CYS A 151 -28.41 11.40 -31.44
CA CYS A 151 -27.01 11.22 -31.79
C CYS A 151 -26.76 11.81 -33.19
N GLU A 152 -25.80 12.74 -33.28
CA GLU A 152 -25.38 13.29 -34.57
C GLU A 152 -24.40 12.34 -35.31
N ASP A 153 -24.24 12.48 -36.64
CA ASP A 153 -23.37 11.62 -37.47
C ASP A 153 -21.92 11.55 -36.95
N TRP A 154 -21.38 12.66 -36.47
CA TRP A 154 -20.00 12.71 -35.99
C TRP A 154 -19.82 12.06 -34.61
N GLU A 155 -20.88 11.92 -33.81
CA GLU A 155 -20.87 11.27 -32.49
C GLU A 155 -21.04 9.75 -32.61
N LEU A 156 -21.66 9.26 -33.70
CA LEU A 156 -22.07 7.85 -33.84
C LEU A 156 -20.91 6.87 -33.66
N ILE A 157 -19.71 7.18 -34.16
CA ILE A 157 -18.56 6.28 -34.04
C ILE A 157 -18.16 6.09 -32.57
N ASP A 158 -18.14 7.16 -31.79
CA ASP A 158 -17.76 7.10 -30.38
C ASP A 158 -18.89 6.49 -29.53
N LEU A 159 -20.15 6.76 -29.90
CA LEU A 159 -21.31 6.10 -29.30
C LEU A 159 -21.26 4.58 -29.53
N LEU A 160 -20.99 4.13 -30.75
CA LEU A 160 -20.87 2.70 -31.06
C LEU A 160 -19.71 2.03 -30.31
N LYS A 161 -18.58 2.72 -30.10
CA LYS A 161 -17.47 2.21 -29.28
C LYS A 161 -17.89 2.06 -27.82
N GLU A 162 -18.60 3.04 -27.27
CA GLU A 162 -19.11 2.98 -25.90
C GLU A 162 -20.16 1.87 -25.75
N MET A 163 -21.04 1.70 -26.73
CA MET A 163 -21.99 0.58 -26.76
C MET A 163 -21.28 -0.77 -26.85
N ASP A 164 -20.23 -0.90 -27.65
CA ASP A 164 -19.40 -2.13 -27.71
C ASP A 164 -18.72 -2.40 -26.35
N ARG A 165 -18.20 -1.37 -25.67
CA ARG A 165 -17.65 -1.52 -24.31
C ARG A 165 -18.70 -2.07 -23.35
N ARG A 166 -19.90 -1.47 -23.34
CA ARG A 166 -21.03 -1.91 -22.50
C ARG A 166 -21.48 -3.33 -22.86
N TYR A 167 -21.55 -3.67 -24.14
CA TYR A 167 -21.88 -5.01 -24.62
C TYR A 167 -20.96 -6.08 -24.01
N PHE A 168 -19.64 -5.90 -24.09
CA PHE A 168 -18.70 -6.88 -23.53
C PHE A 168 -18.78 -6.98 -22.01
N LEU A 169 -18.92 -5.83 -21.32
CA LEU A 169 -19.10 -5.82 -19.87
C LEU A 169 -20.37 -6.54 -19.42
N ILE A 170 -21.50 -6.33 -20.12
CA ILE A 170 -22.76 -7.01 -19.81
C ILE A 170 -22.61 -8.52 -19.93
N GLN A 171 -21.90 -9.03 -20.94
CA GLN A 171 -21.68 -10.48 -21.09
C GLN A 171 -20.89 -11.06 -19.91
N ASP A 172 -19.84 -10.36 -19.47
CA ASP A 172 -19.05 -10.77 -18.31
C ASP A 172 -19.88 -10.70 -17.02
N PHE A 173 -20.60 -9.60 -16.81
CA PHE A 173 -21.44 -9.42 -15.63
C PHE A 173 -22.64 -10.36 -15.58
N ARG A 174 -23.22 -10.75 -16.71
CA ARG A 174 -24.26 -11.79 -16.77
C ARG A 174 -23.74 -13.12 -16.24
N TRP A 175 -22.51 -13.47 -16.60
CA TRP A 175 -21.88 -14.69 -16.10
C TRP A 175 -21.66 -14.61 -14.59
N GLU A 176 -21.12 -13.49 -14.09
CA GLU A 176 -20.90 -13.28 -12.65
C GLU A 176 -22.21 -13.25 -11.85
N PHE A 177 -23.23 -12.57 -12.37
CA PHE A 177 -24.56 -12.53 -11.77
C PHE A 177 -25.18 -13.93 -11.66
N SER A 178 -25.01 -14.77 -12.69
CA SER A 178 -25.50 -16.15 -12.67
C SER A 178 -24.86 -17.03 -11.60
N MET A 179 -23.65 -16.69 -11.13
CA MET A 179 -23.01 -17.37 -10.01
C MET A 179 -23.58 -16.94 -8.65
N LEU A 180 -24.13 -15.72 -8.56
CA LEU A 180 -24.80 -15.21 -7.37
C LEU A 180 -26.28 -15.66 -7.29
N ASP A 181 -26.94 -15.78 -8.44
CA ASP A 181 -28.31 -16.29 -8.58
C ASP A 181 -28.35 -17.83 -8.60
N VAL A 182 -28.07 -18.42 -7.44
CA VAL A 182 -28.06 -19.88 -7.24
C VAL A 182 -29.41 -20.52 -7.63
N ASP A 183 -30.52 -19.80 -7.41
CA ASP A 183 -31.87 -20.28 -7.67
C ASP A 183 -32.28 -20.18 -9.15
N ARG A 184 -31.47 -19.55 -10.01
CA ARG A 184 -31.77 -19.26 -11.42
C ARG A 184 -33.10 -18.51 -11.61
N THR A 185 -33.36 -17.58 -10.71
CA THR A 185 -34.58 -16.75 -10.72
C THR A 185 -34.40 -15.46 -11.51
N ASP A 186 -33.22 -15.22 -12.06
CA ASP A 186 -32.75 -13.96 -12.62
C ASP A 186 -32.81 -12.80 -11.59
N THR A 187 -32.70 -13.14 -10.30
CA THR A 187 -32.77 -12.18 -9.20
C THR A 187 -31.82 -12.56 -8.05
N ILE A 188 -31.19 -11.56 -7.44
CA ILE A 188 -30.29 -11.72 -6.27
C ILE A 188 -30.76 -10.86 -5.09
N THR A 189 -30.25 -11.12 -3.88
CA THR A 189 -30.62 -10.30 -2.71
C THR A 189 -30.01 -8.89 -2.80
N GLU A 190 -30.56 -7.93 -2.04
CA GLU A 190 -30.02 -6.56 -1.99
C GLU A 190 -28.54 -6.53 -1.56
N ASP A 191 -28.16 -7.35 -0.57
CA ASP A 191 -26.78 -7.45 -0.10
C ASP A 191 -25.84 -8.04 -1.17
N GLN A 192 -26.30 -9.05 -1.92
CA GLN A 192 -25.53 -9.64 -3.02
C GLN A 192 -25.32 -8.63 -4.16
N ALA A 193 -26.37 -7.88 -4.54
CA ALA A 193 -26.28 -6.85 -5.56
C ALA A 193 -25.37 -5.69 -5.12
N ARG A 194 -25.46 -5.27 -3.85
CA ARG A 194 -24.56 -4.26 -3.28
C ARG A 194 -23.11 -4.72 -3.38
N TRP A 195 -22.83 -5.94 -2.92
CA TRP A 195 -21.49 -6.50 -2.96
C TRP A 195 -20.98 -6.58 -4.41
N PHE A 196 -21.84 -6.98 -5.35
CA PHE A 196 -21.48 -7.09 -6.76
C PHE A 196 -21.10 -5.74 -7.37
N LEU A 197 -21.94 -4.70 -7.20
CA LEU A 197 -21.62 -3.34 -7.63
C LEU A 197 -20.37 -2.79 -6.94
N GLN A 198 -20.18 -3.09 -5.65
CA GLN A 198 -18.98 -2.68 -4.91
C GLN A 198 -17.72 -3.38 -5.43
N ALA A 199 -17.81 -4.64 -5.83
CA ALA A 199 -16.69 -5.37 -6.42
C ALA A 199 -16.32 -4.80 -7.79
N VAL A 200 -17.30 -4.44 -8.62
CA VAL A 200 -17.08 -3.87 -9.96
C VAL A 200 -16.53 -2.44 -9.89
N HIS A 201 -17.08 -1.57 -9.05
CA HIS A 201 -16.65 -0.17 -8.95
C HIS A 201 -15.44 0.04 -8.02
N GLY A 202 -15.13 -0.94 -7.17
CA GLY A 202 -13.99 -0.91 -6.26
C GLY A 202 -14.02 0.31 -5.33
N GLN A 203 -12.95 1.10 -5.35
CA GLN A 203 -12.82 2.32 -4.53
C GLN A 203 -13.78 3.45 -4.94
N HIS A 204 -14.39 3.35 -6.12
CA HIS A 204 -15.32 4.35 -6.66
C HIS A 204 -16.78 3.94 -6.46
N PHE A 205 -17.04 2.94 -5.61
CA PHE A 205 -18.40 2.51 -5.30
C PHE A 205 -19.14 3.54 -4.45
N SER A 206 -20.24 4.07 -5.00
CA SER A 206 -21.04 5.07 -4.34
C SER A 206 -22.11 4.52 -3.40
N HIS A 207 -21.87 4.68 -2.10
CA HIS A 207 -22.86 4.36 -1.08
C HIS A 207 -24.14 5.18 -1.21
N ARG A 208 -24.01 6.45 -1.63
CA ARG A 208 -25.14 7.36 -1.80
C ARG A 208 -25.99 6.98 -3.00
N LYS A 209 -25.37 6.73 -4.17
CA LYS A 209 -26.10 6.26 -5.35
C LYS A 209 -26.76 4.91 -5.10
N TRP A 210 -26.06 3.99 -4.42
CA TRP A 210 -26.64 2.71 -4.01
C TRP A 210 -27.89 2.89 -3.14
N ASN A 211 -27.82 3.71 -2.09
CA ASN A 211 -28.97 3.96 -1.23
C ASN A 211 -30.09 4.69 -1.99
N SER A 212 -29.76 5.63 -2.88
CA SER A 212 -30.72 6.31 -3.74
C SER A 212 -31.43 5.33 -4.68
N PHE A 213 -30.68 4.38 -5.25
CA PHE A 213 -31.21 3.30 -6.08
C PHE A 213 -32.17 2.43 -5.27
N ILE A 214 -31.77 1.93 -4.10
CA ILE A 214 -32.67 1.11 -3.26
C ILE A 214 -33.94 1.86 -2.86
N ASN A 215 -33.82 3.14 -2.51
CA ASN A 215 -34.96 3.96 -2.10
C ASN A 215 -35.89 4.35 -3.26
N SER A 216 -35.40 4.36 -4.50
CA SER A 216 -36.23 4.66 -5.68
C SER A 216 -36.96 3.44 -6.22
N ARG A 217 -36.66 2.23 -5.73
CA ARG A 217 -37.33 1.00 -6.16
C ARG A 217 -38.80 1.00 -5.73
N PRO A 218 -39.73 0.53 -6.60
CA PRO A 218 -41.14 0.40 -6.25
C PRO A 218 -41.43 -0.53 -5.07
N ALA A 219 -40.56 -1.52 -4.83
CA ALA A 219 -40.68 -2.49 -3.76
C ALA A 219 -39.34 -2.65 -3.00
N PRO A 220 -39.06 -1.79 -2.01
CA PRO A 220 -37.88 -1.93 -1.16
C PRO A 220 -37.84 -3.29 -0.45
N GLY A 221 -36.69 -3.95 -0.41
CA GLY A 221 -36.50 -5.28 0.18
C GLY A 221 -36.80 -6.45 -0.75
N ALA A 222 -37.34 -6.22 -1.95
CA ALA A 222 -37.49 -7.27 -2.97
C ALA A 222 -36.13 -7.67 -3.57
N LYS A 223 -36.00 -8.91 -4.08
CA LYS A 223 -34.81 -9.31 -4.84
C LYS A 223 -34.61 -8.41 -6.06
N ILE A 224 -33.37 -8.22 -6.49
CA ILE A 224 -32.96 -7.33 -7.57
C ILE A 224 -32.67 -8.16 -8.82
N SER A 225 -33.32 -7.83 -9.92
CA SER A 225 -33.04 -8.45 -11.23
C SER A 225 -31.79 -7.87 -11.89
N PHE A 226 -31.14 -8.63 -12.80
CA PHE A 226 -29.98 -8.12 -13.53
C PHE A 226 -30.31 -6.85 -14.33
N ALA A 227 -31.50 -6.82 -14.95
CA ALA A 227 -31.96 -5.67 -15.74
C ALA A 227 -32.09 -4.38 -14.92
N GLU A 228 -32.33 -4.47 -13.60
CA GLU A 228 -32.39 -3.29 -12.72
C GLU A 228 -31.02 -2.65 -12.49
N ILE A 229 -29.93 -3.43 -12.53
CA ILE A 229 -28.57 -2.96 -12.17
C ILE A 229 -27.59 -2.97 -13.33
N GLU A 230 -27.95 -3.50 -14.50
CA GLU A 230 -27.03 -3.64 -15.64
C GLU A 230 -26.41 -2.30 -16.05
N VAL A 231 -27.19 -1.22 -16.05
CA VAL A 231 -26.73 0.12 -16.42
C VAL A 231 -25.71 0.63 -15.41
N GLU A 232 -26.02 0.49 -14.12
CA GLU A 232 -25.12 0.91 -13.04
C GLU A 232 -23.79 0.15 -13.08
N LEU A 233 -23.80 -1.16 -13.32
CA LEU A 233 -22.58 -1.98 -13.44
C LEU A 233 -21.66 -1.52 -14.59
N CYS A 234 -22.22 -0.94 -15.64
CA CYS A 234 -21.46 -0.51 -16.82
C CYS A 234 -21.04 0.96 -16.76
N ASN A 235 -21.62 1.75 -15.87
CA ASN A 235 -21.29 3.16 -15.73
C ASN A 235 -19.88 3.33 -15.18
N ILE A 236 -19.11 4.23 -15.77
CA ILE A 236 -17.81 4.61 -15.23
C ILE A 236 -18.08 5.64 -14.14
N PRO A 237 -17.74 5.38 -12.86
CA PRO A 237 -17.93 6.35 -11.81
C PRO A 237 -17.22 7.67 -12.16
N SER A 238 -17.93 8.78 -12.08
CA SER A 238 -17.36 10.10 -12.37
C SER A 238 -16.42 10.51 -11.24
N TYR A 239 -15.34 11.22 -11.57
CA TYR A 239 -14.50 11.86 -10.56
C TYR A 239 -15.31 12.80 -9.65
N ALA A 240 -16.36 13.43 -10.18
CA ALA A 240 -17.26 14.26 -9.39
C ALA A 240 -18.01 13.44 -8.31
N ASP A 241 -18.43 12.22 -8.63
CA ASP A 241 -19.09 11.33 -7.66
C ASP A 241 -18.14 10.96 -6.51
N VAL A 242 -16.88 10.69 -6.87
CA VAL A 242 -15.83 10.36 -5.90
C VAL A 242 -15.57 11.56 -4.98
N LEU A 243 -15.45 12.76 -5.54
CA LEU A 243 -15.27 13.99 -4.75
C LEU A 243 -16.45 14.25 -3.82
N GLU A 244 -17.69 14.11 -4.29
CA GLU A 244 -18.88 14.28 -3.44
C GLU A 244 -18.88 13.29 -2.26
N GLU A 245 -18.43 12.06 -2.48
CA GLU A 245 -18.30 11.06 -1.41
C GLU A 245 -17.19 11.38 -0.42
N GLU A 246 -16.04 11.85 -0.89
CA GLU A 246 -14.96 12.31 -0.03
C GLU A 246 -15.41 13.50 0.83
N GLU A 247 -16.17 14.44 0.25
CA GLU A 247 -16.78 15.56 0.97
C GLU A 247 -17.81 15.10 2.00
N GLU A 248 -18.63 14.10 1.69
CA GLU A 248 -19.60 13.56 2.65
C GLU A 248 -18.91 12.76 3.78
N GLU A 249 -17.89 11.98 3.45
CA GLU A 249 -17.07 11.29 4.45
C GLU A 249 -16.37 12.28 5.39
N THR A 250 -15.81 13.36 4.85
CA THR A 250 -15.16 14.40 5.65
C THR A 250 -16.18 15.07 6.55
N ARG A 251 -17.37 15.45 6.04
CA ARG A 251 -18.48 15.94 6.87
C ARG A 251 -18.91 14.96 7.98
N LYS A 252 -19.01 13.67 7.68
CA LYS A 252 -19.34 12.63 8.68
C LYS A 252 -18.24 12.49 9.73
N LYS A 253 -16.96 12.55 9.32
CA LYS A 253 -15.80 12.52 10.23
C LYS A 253 -15.79 13.75 11.12
N GLU A 254 -16.05 14.94 10.58
CA GLU A 254 -16.17 16.20 11.33
C GLU A 254 -17.35 16.17 12.31
N GLU A 255 -18.52 15.67 11.89
CA GLU A 255 -19.68 15.54 12.77
C GLU A 255 -19.42 14.52 13.89
N ALA A 256 -18.79 13.38 13.58
CA ALA A 256 -18.40 12.38 14.55
C ALA A 256 -17.34 12.93 15.52
N GLU A 257 -16.39 13.74 15.05
CA GLU A 257 -15.41 14.41 15.89
C GLU A 257 -16.08 15.46 16.78
N ARG A 258 -16.99 16.27 16.24
CA ARG A 258 -17.80 17.22 17.01
C ARG A 258 -18.60 16.51 18.09
N LYS A 259 -19.24 15.38 17.79
CA LYS A 259 -19.95 14.54 18.78
C LYS A 259 -18.98 14.01 19.85
N LYS A 260 -17.77 13.57 19.47
CA LYS A 260 -16.74 13.13 20.44
C LYS A 260 -16.25 14.26 21.33
N ARG A 261 -16.05 15.47 20.79
CA ARG A 261 -15.65 16.66 21.55
C ARG A 261 -16.73 17.03 22.58
N LEU A 262 -18.00 17.09 22.16
CA LEU A 262 -19.12 17.33 23.07
C LEU A 262 -19.20 16.27 24.17
N ALA A 263 -19.06 14.99 23.83
CA ALA A 263 -19.05 13.91 24.81
C ALA A 263 -17.85 13.97 25.78
N GLN A 264 -16.68 14.43 25.31
CA GLN A 264 -15.51 14.65 26.17
C GLN A 264 -15.70 15.84 27.10
N GLU A 265 -16.27 16.94 26.62
CA GLU A 265 -16.61 18.11 27.43
C GLU A 265 -17.65 17.77 28.50
N GLU A 266 -18.69 17.01 28.17
CA GLU A 266 -19.66 16.50 29.14
C GLU A 266 -19.00 15.61 30.20
N ARG A 267 -18.11 14.70 29.79
CA ARG A 267 -17.32 13.89 30.74
C ARG A 267 -16.42 14.74 31.63
N LYS A 268 -15.83 15.81 31.10
CA LYS A 268 -15.00 16.73 31.88
C LYS A 268 -15.84 17.48 32.91
N ARG A 269 -16.99 18.03 32.51
CA ARG A 269 -17.95 18.68 33.41
C ARG A 269 -18.44 17.74 34.51
N MET A 270 -18.72 16.48 34.17
CA MET A 270 -19.10 15.45 35.15
C MET A 270 -17.97 15.17 36.15
N LYS A 271 -16.71 15.12 35.70
CA LYS A 271 -15.55 14.93 36.58
C LYS A 271 -15.28 16.15 37.47
N GLU A 272 -15.32 17.35 36.91
CA GLU A 272 -15.15 18.61 37.65
C GLU A 272 -16.23 18.73 38.74
N LYS A 273 -17.48 18.40 38.42
CA LYS A 273 -18.57 18.38 39.41
C LYS A 273 -18.35 17.33 40.51
N LEU A 274 -17.90 16.12 40.15
CA LEU A 274 -17.59 15.07 41.12
C LEU A 274 -16.42 15.46 42.04
N GLU A 275 -15.41 16.13 41.49
CA GLU A 275 -14.26 16.63 42.22
C GLU A 275 -14.64 17.79 43.15
N GLU A 276 -15.49 18.71 42.69
CA GLU A 276 -16.06 19.78 43.51
C GLU A 276 -16.90 19.22 44.67
N ASP A 277 -17.78 18.25 44.40
CA ASP A 277 -18.57 17.58 45.45
C ASP A 277 -17.66 16.86 46.46
N ARG A 278 -16.58 16.21 45.99
CA ARG A 278 -15.56 15.59 46.86
C ARG A 278 -14.82 16.62 47.70
N LEU A 279 -14.49 17.77 47.14
CA LEU A 279 -13.80 18.85 47.85
C LEU A 279 -14.72 19.45 48.92
N ARG A 280 -16.00 19.68 48.61
CA ARG A 280 -17.02 20.12 49.59
C ARG A 280 -17.16 19.13 50.74
N LEU A 281 -17.16 17.82 50.46
CA LEU A 281 -17.17 16.76 51.48
C LEU A 281 -15.92 16.80 52.37
N LEU A 282 -14.74 17.02 51.77
CA LEU A 282 -13.48 17.15 52.51
C LEU A 282 -13.44 18.42 53.35
N GLU A 283 -13.93 19.55 52.83
CA GLU A 283 -14.05 20.79 53.58
C GLU A 283 -15.05 20.64 54.73
N GLU A 284 -16.19 19.98 54.52
CA GLU A 284 -17.15 19.70 55.59
C GLU A 284 -16.53 18.79 56.68
N GLN A 285 -15.74 17.79 56.29
CA GLN A 285 -14.98 16.96 57.24
C GLN A 285 -13.94 17.78 58.00
N LYS A 286 -13.17 18.62 57.31
CA LYS A 286 -12.19 19.52 57.92
C LYS A 286 -12.87 20.52 58.87
N MET A 287 -14.01 21.07 58.51
CA MET A 287 -14.77 21.98 59.38
C MET A 287 -15.26 21.26 60.64
N ARG A 288 -15.70 20.00 60.54
CA ARG A 288 -16.05 19.18 61.72
C ARG A 288 -14.83 18.81 62.57
N GLU A 289 -13.67 18.59 61.96
CA GLU A 289 -12.41 18.31 62.66
C GLU A 289 -11.83 19.57 63.30
N GLU A 290 -11.85 20.70 62.61
CA GLU A 290 -11.49 22.02 63.11
C GLU A 290 -12.46 22.48 64.20
N GLU A 291 -13.74 22.16 64.13
CA GLU A 291 -14.68 22.49 65.21
C GLU A 291 -14.39 21.67 66.47
N LYS A 292 -14.00 20.39 66.32
CA LYS A 292 -13.46 19.59 67.43
C LYS A 292 -12.15 20.16 67.95
N LEU A 293 -11.25 20.58 67.05
CA LEU A 293 -9.98 21.19 67.42
C LEU A 293 -10.19 22.54 68.10
N ARG A 294 -11.15 23.37 67.66
CA ARG A 294 -11.52 24.65 68.29
C ARG A 294 -12.14 24.44 69.66
N GLN A 295 -12.89 23.36 69.89
CA GLN A 295 -13.36 22.98 71.22
C GLN A 295 -12.22 22.49 72.15
N GLU A 296 -11.13 21.94 71.59
CA GLU A 296 -9.91 21.59 72.33
C GLU A 296 -8.95 22.78 72.49
N GLU A 297 -8.90 23.67 71.51
CA GLU A 297 -8.09 24.87 71.47
C GLU A 297 -8.74 25.99 72.28
N GLU A 298 -10.06 26.16 72.37
CA GLU A 298 -10.66 27.08 73.37
C GLU A 298 -10.29 26.69 74.80
N LYS A 299 -10.05 25.40 75.06
CA LYS A 299 -9.53 24.92 76.34
C LYS A 299 -8.04 25.23 76.52
N ARG A 300 -7.25 25.36 75.43
CA ARG A 300 -5.82 25.72 75.45
C ARG A 300 -5.57 27.23 75.32
N HIS A 301 -6.40 27.95 74.60
CA HIS A 301 -6.33 29.36 74.25
C HIS A 301 -6.89 30.24 75.36
N LYS A 302 -7.79 29.72 76.22
CA LYS A 302 -8.05 30.34 77.53
C LYS A 302 -6.80 30.34 78.45
N ALA A 303 -5.81 29.47 78.18
CA ALA A 303 -4.52 29.42 78.87
C ALA A 303 -3.37 30.12 78.09
N GLU A 304 -3.57 30.45 76.80
CA GLU A 304 -2.56 31.09 75.95
C GLU A 304 -2.88 32.57 75.62
N GLN A 305 -4.14 33.01 75.76
CA GLN A 305 -4.56 34.44 75.66
C GLN A 305 -3.97 35.32 76.77
N GLU A 306 -3.44 34.74 77.83
CA GLU A 306 -2.62 35.47 78.82
C GLU A 306 -1.19 35.74 78.31
N MET A 307 -0.68 34.99 77.31
CA MET A 307 0.73 35.04 76.92
C MET A 307 1.03 35.74 75.59
N LYS A 308 0.04 35.95 74.71
CA LYS A 308 0.29 36.41 73.33
C LYS A 308 -0.47 37.66 72.87
N GLN A 309 -1.09 38.42 73.78
CA GLN A 309 -1.50 39.81 73.48
C GLN A 309 -0.28 40.74 73.25
N VAL A 310 0.93 40.30 73.55
CA VAL A 310 2.16 41.11 73.54
C VAL A 310 2.93 41.06 72.20
N GLU A 311 2.76 40.03 71.36
CA GLU A 311 3.76 39.74 70.32
C GLU A 311 3.32 39.96 68.85
N ALA A 312 2.02 39.97 68.53
CA ALA A 312 1.58 39.90 67.12
C ALA A 312 0.98 41.18 66.54
N ALA A 313 0.96 42.29 67.28
CA ALA A 313 0.68 43.62 66.70
C ALA A 313 1.85 44.14 65.84
N ALA A 314 3.03 43.51 65.92
CA ALA A 314 4.27 43.99 65.30
C ALA A 314 4.59 43.40 63.92
N LYS A 315 3.93 42.32 63.46
CA LYS A 315 4.26 41.63 62.20
C LYS A 315 3.27 41.84 61.05
N ALA A 316 2.10 42.42 61.31
CA ALA A 316 1.04 42.55 60.30
C ALA A 316 1.19 43.75 59.36
N ALA A 317 2.13 44.68 59.61
CA ALA A 317 2.26 45.90 58.80
C ALA A 317 3.27 45.79 57.64
N GLU A 318 4.09 44.73 57.59
CA GLU A 318 5.26 44.67 56.69
C GLU A 318 5.03 43.83 55.42
N GLU A 319 4.15 42.81 55.45
CA GLU A 319 3.98 41.87 54.32
C GLU A 319 2.92 42.30 53.29
N GLU A 320 2.13 43.34 53.55
CA GLU A 320 1.08 43.82 52.63
C GLU A 320 1.65 44.68 51.48
N ALA A 321 2.87 45.23 51.63
CA ALA A 321 3.50 46.11 50.64
C ALA A 321 4.17 45.38 49.47
N GLU A 322 4.48 44.08 49.59
CA GLU A 322 5.26 43.35 48.59
C GLU A 322 4.41 42.65 47.52
N ARG A 323 3.15 42.29 47.82
CA ARG A 323 2.29 41.57 46.87
C ARG A 323 1.73 42.44 45.74
N ALA A 324 1.60 43.76 45.95
CA ALA A 324 1.03 44.67 44.95
C ALA A 324 1.95 44.94 43.74
N ARG A 325 3.25 44.63 43.82
CA ARG A 325 4.24 44.99 42.80
C ARG A 325 4.44 43.92 41.72
N LEU A 326 4.03 42.66 41.96
CA LEU A 326 4.24 41.53 41.04
C LEU A 326 3.07 41.28 40.07
N GLU A 327 1.84 41.70 40.42
CA GLU A 327 0.65 41.45 39.57
C GLU A 327 0.54 42.38 38.34
N ALA A 328 1.27 43.49 38.29
CA ALA A 328 1.19 44.46 37.20
C ALA A 328 2.06 44.09 35.97
N GLU A 329 3.07 43.24 36.14
CA GLU A 329 4.05 42.91 35.09
C GLU A 329 3.63 41.69 34.25
N GLU A 330 2.82 40.77 34.80
CA GLU A 330 2.43 39.54 34.11
C GLU A 330 1.29 39.73 33.09
N LYS A 331 0.51 40.81 33.22
CA LYS A 331 -0.67 41.07 32.37
C LYS A 331 -0.30 41.58 30.96
N LYS A 332 0.90 42.14 30.78
CA LYS A 332 1.34 42.78 29.51
C LYS A 332 1.97 41.80 28.50
N ARG A 333 2.29 40.57 28.91
CA ARG A 333 2.98 39.56 28.07
C ARG A 333 2.05 38.59 27.33
N ARG A 334 0.73 38.65 27.56
CA ARG A 334 -0.24 37.63 27.09
C ARG A 334 -1.03 38.02 25.84
N GLU A 335 -0.81 39.20 25.25
CA GLU A 335 -1.70 39.76 24.21
C GLU A 335 -1.09 39.87 22.80
N GLU A 336 0.22 39.64 22.63
CA GLU A 336 0.92 39.85 21.33
C GLU A 336 1.21 38.57 20.49
N GLU A 337 0.87 37.35 20.95
CA GLU A 337 1.33 36.09 20.32
C GLU A 337 0.21 35.27 19.60
N ARG A 338 -0.77 35.91 18.97
CA ARG A 338 -1.83 35.20 18.22
C ARG A 338 -2.18 35.91 16.91
N VAL A 339 -1.66 35.44 15.76
CA VAL A 339 -2.39 35.19 14.48
C VAL A 339 -1.44 34.48 13.47
N LEU A 340 -1.79 33.23 13.11
CA LEU A 340 -1.24 32.28 12.10
C LEU A 340 0.18 31.70 12.31
N PRO A 341 0.31 30.36 12.53
CA PRO A 341 -0.09 29.33 11.55
C PRO A 341 -0.91 28.14 12.15
N SER A 342 -2.24 28.12 11.97
CA SER A 342 -3.14 27.22 12.71
C SER A 342 -3.38 25.82 12.10
N LEU A 343 -3.04 25.54 10.83
CA LEU A 343 -3.33 24.20 10.25
C LEU A 343 -2.13 23.23 10.27
N LEU A 344 -0.89 23.74 10.25
CA LEU A 344 0.31 22.92 10.43
C LEU A 344 0.58 22.62 11.92
N VAL A 345 0.25 23.54 12.82
CA VAL A 345 0.50 23.37 14.28
C VAL A 345 -0.36 22.25 14.88
N ILE A 346 -1.62 22.07 14.44
CA ILE A 346 -2.50 21.02 15.00
C ILE A 346 -2.03 19.60 14.60
N GLY A 347 -1.48 19.44 13.38
CA GLY A 347 -0.86 18.19 12.95
C GLY A 347 0.44 17.89 13.70
N TRP A 348 1.29 18.91 13.88
CA TRP A 348 2.54 18.81 14.61
C TRP A 348 2.34 18.57 16.11
N GLU A 349 1.42 19.25 16.79
CA GLU A 349 1.12 19.01 18.21
C GLU A 349 0.65 17.58 18.48
N ARG A 350 -0.14 17.01 17.57
CA ARG A 350 -0.58 15.61 17.68
C ARG A 350 0.59 14.64 17.47
N LEU A 351 1.46 14.92 16.48
CA LEU A 351 2.67 14.13 16.24
C LEU A 351 3.65 14.23 17.42
N GLU A 352 3.84 15.43 17.95
CA GLU A 352 4.72 15.76 19.07
C GLU A 352 4.21 15.09 20.35
N LYS A 353 2.90 15.10 20.59
CA LYS A 353 2.28 14.39 21.70
C LYS A 353 2.48 12.88 21.58
N LEU A 354 2.25 12.29 20.40
CA LEU A 354 2.51 10.87 20.17
C LEU A 354 3.99 10.53 20.34
N ARG A 355 4.90 11.43 19.92
CA ARG A 355 6.35 11.28 20.10
C ARG A 355 6.74 11.34 21.58
N LYS A 356 6.21 12.30 22.35
CA LYS A 356 6.42 12.41 23.80
C LYS A 356 5.86 11.21 24.55
N GLU A 357 4.65 10.76 24.22
CA GLU A 357 4.07 9.54 24.81
C GLU A 357 4.88 8.28 24.47
N ALA A 358 5.42 8.20 23.25
CA ALA A 358 6.29 7.10 22.84
C ALA A 358 7.66 7.16 23.56
N GLU A 359 8.22 8.35 23.74
CA GLU A 359 9.47 8.57 24.47
C GLU A 359 9.32 8.29 25.96
N GLU A 360 8.22 8.74 26.59
CA GLU A 360 7.90 8.42 27.99
C GLU A 360 7.72 6.91 28.18
N LYS A 361 7.03 6.24 27.25
CA LYS A 361 6.92 4.77 27.26
C LYS A 361 8.29 4.09 27.08
N ARG A 362 9.17 4.66 26.26
CA ARG A 362 10.54 4.15 26.06
C ARG A 362 11.38 4.30 27.32
N LEU A 363 11.33 5.47 27.97
CA LEU A 363 12.03 5.75 29.22
C LEU A 363 11.56 4.84 30.36
N LYS A 364 10.23 4.69 30.53
CA LYS A 364 9.67 3.75 31.52
C LYS A 364 10.10 2.30 31.24
N ALA A 365 10.07 1.87 29.98
CA ALA A 365 10.55 0.54 29.61
C ALA A 365 12.06 0.36 29.84
N GLU A 366 12.86 1.41 29.66
CA GLU A 366 14.30 1.41 29.94
C GLU A 366 14.58 1.34 31.45
N GLU A 367 13.85 2.09 32.27
CA GLU A 367 13.95 2.05 33.72
C GLU A 367 13.53 0.67 34.28
N GLU A 368 12.43 0.10 33.79
CA GLU A 368 12.05 -1.28 34.09
C GLU A 368 13.15 -2.27 33.68
N ALA A 369 13.76 -2.09 32.50
CA ALA A 369 14.86 -2.95 32.05
C ALA A 369 16.09 -2.84 32.96
N LYS A 370 16.44 -1.64 33.44
CA LYS A 370 17.52 -1.43 34.42
C LYS A 370 17.23 -2.11 35.74
N ASN A 371 15.99 -2.00 36.25
CA ASN A 371 15.58 -2.67 37.48
C ASN A 371 15.66 -4.20 37.36
N ILE A 372 15.22 -4.77 36.24
CA ILE A 372 15.30 -6.22 35.99
C ILE A 372 16.75 -6.66 35.80
N GLU A 373 17.59 -5.83 35.18
CA GLU A 373 19.03 -6.09 35.05
C GLU A 373 19.74 -6.11 36.41
N ALA A 374 19.39 -5.22 37.34
CA ALA A 374 19.89 -5.26 38.72
C ALA A 374 19.46 -6.56 39.43
N VAL A 375 18.23 -7.03 39.22
CA VAL A 375 17.75 -8.33 39.75
C VAL A 375 18.55 -9.49 39.15
N ALA A 376 18.87 -9.44 37.86
CA ALA A 376 19.69 -10.45 37.20
C ALA A 376 21.14 -10.47 37.70
N GLN A 377 21.73 -9.28 37.95
CA GLN A 377 23.06 -9.16 38.55
C GLN A 377 23.08 -9.71 39.98
N ASN A 378 22.10 -9.36 40.81
CA ASN A 378 21.97 -9.91 42.16
C ASN A 378 21.82 -11.43 42.16
N ALA A 379 21.02 -11.99 41.23
CA ALA A 379 20.89 -13.44 41.09
C ALA A 379 22.20 -14.12 40.64
N ALA A 380 23.00 -13.45 39.81
CA ALA A 380 24.32 -13.94 39.41
C ALA A 380 25.32 -13.92 40.59
N GLU A 381 25.27 -12.89 41.43
CA GLU A 381 26.07 -12.84 42.66
C GLU A 381 25.66 -13.92 43.67
N GLU A 382 24.35 -14.14 43.86
CA GLU A 382 23.82 -15.20 44.71
C GLU A 382 24.26 -16.60 44.24
N GLU A 383 24.22 -16.86 42.93
CA GLU A 383 24.74 -18.11 42.36
C GLU A 383 26.25 -18.27 42.61
N ALA A 384 27.03 -17.20 42.44
CA ALA A 384 28.48 -17.24 42.70
C ALA A 384 28.79 -17.52 44.20
N ARG A 385 27.99 -16.97 45.13
CA ARG A 385 28.10 -17.27 46.57
C ARG A 385 27.72 -18.72 46.86
N ALA A 386 26.62 -19.22 46.29
CA ALA A 386 26.20 -20.61 46.45
C ALA A 386 27.22 -21.61 45.86
N GLU A 387 27.87 -21.25 44.75
CA GLU A 387 28.95 -22.04 44.15
C GLU A 387 30.17 -22.14 45.07
N LYS A 388 30.58 -21.03 45.71
CA LYS A 388 31.66 -21.04 46.69
C LYS A 388 31.33 -21.93 47.90
N LEU A 389 30.13 -21.78 48.47
CA LEU A 389 29.68 -22.62 49.59
C LEU A 389 29.67 -24.11 49.23
N ALA A 390 29.19 -24.47 48.04
CA ALA A 390 29.22 -25.85 47.55
C ALA A 390 30.65 -26.37 47.37
N SER A 391 31.58 -25.52 46.92
CA SER A 391 33.00 -25.90 46.78
C SER A 391 33.69 -26.11 48.13
N GLU A 392 33.40 -25.26 49.12
CA GLU A 392 33.93 -25.35 50.48
C GLU A 392 33.37 -26.58 51.22
N ALA A 393 32.07 -26.85 51.11
CA ALA A 393 31.45 -28.05 51.68
C ALA A 393 32.08 -29.34 51.12
N ARG A 394 32.31 -29.39 49.80
CA ARG A 394 32.97 -30.52 49.13
C ARG A 394 34.42 -30.68 49.56
N GLU A 395 35.14 -29.59 49.84
CA GLU A 395 36.52 -29.66 50.34
C GLU A 395 36.58 -30.12 51.80
N GLN A 396 35.66 -29.65 52.64
CA GLN A 396 35.52 -30.12 54.02
C GLN A 396 35.21 -31.61 54.08
N LEU A 397 34.33 -32.12 53.19
CA LEU A 397 34.03 -33.55 53.09
C LEU A 397 35.28 -34.40 52.81
N LYS A 398 36.21 -33.91 51.98
CA LYS A 398 37.45 -34.63 51.66
C LYS A 398 38.42 -34.72 52.84
N ARG A 399 38.34 -33.81 53.81
CA ARG A 399 39.29 -33.70 54.94
C ARG A 399 38.89 -34.55 56.15
N VAL A 400 37.65 -35.03 56.22
CA VAL A 400 37.13 -35.77 57.39
C VAL A 400 37.24 -37.28 57.19
N GLN A 401 37.86 -37.96 58.17
CA GLN A 401 38.01 -39.43 58.19
C GLN A 401 36.97 -40.13 59.08
N ASP A 402 36.36 -39.41 60.04
CA ASP A 402 35.37 -39.97 60.97
C ASP A 402 34.00 -40.18 60.31
N ALA A 403 33.46 -41.40 60.44
CA ALA A 403 32.24 -41.82 59.77
C ALA A 403 31.00 -41.00 60.16
N LYS A 404 30.92 -40.51 61.41
CA LYS A 404 29.78 -39.69 61.88
C LYS A 404 29.81 -38.29 61.27
N SER A 405 30.97 -37.63 61.32
CA SER A 405 31.18 -36.28 60.78
C SER A 405 31.10 -36.26 59.24
N LYS A 406 31.44 -37.38 58.58
CA LYS A 406 31.26 -37.55 57.14
C LYS A 406 29.79 -37.45 56.71
N LYS A 407 28.87 -38.07 57.44
CA LYS A 407 27.44 -38.07 57.11
C LYS A 407 26.82 -36.67 57.22
N GLU A 408 27.19 -35.91 58.25
CA GLU A 408 26.75 -34.51 58.42
C GLU A 408 27.30 -33.59 57.32
N LEU A 409 28.51 -33.85 56.82
CA LEU A 409 29.09 -33.09 55.71
C LEU A 409 28.50 -33.48 54.35
N GLU A 410 28.12 -34.74 54.14
CA GLU A 410 27.40 -35.19 52.94
C GLU A 410 26.02 -34.52 52.83
N GLU A 411 25.31 -34.36 53.95
CA GLU A 411 24.03 -33.64 54.00
C GLU A 411 24.22 -32.14 53.66
N LYS A 412 25.24 -31.49 54.25
CA LYS A 412 25.58 -30.09 53.92
C LYS A 412 26.01 -29.89 52.47
N GLU A 413 26.78 -30.83 51.89
CA GLU A 413 27.13 -30.77 50.46
C GLU A 413 25.88 -30.91 49.60
N ALA A 414 24.97 -31.84 49.93
CA ALA A 414 23.72 -32.01 49.20
C ALA A 414 22.83 -30.76 49.25
N GLU A 415 22.70 -30.12 50.42
CA GLU A 415 21.98 -28.84 50.59
C GLU A 415 22.63 -27.71 49.78
N ALA A 416 23.95 -27.55 49.86
CA ALA A 416 24.68 -26.53 49.10
C ALA A 416 24.55 -26.75 47.59
N LEU A 417 24.54 -28.00 47.13
CA LEU A 417 24.38 -28.35 45.72
C LEU A 417 22.93 -28.12 45.23
N LYS A 418 21.94 -28.32 46.11
CA LYS A 418 20.54 -27.95 45.85
C LYS A 418 20.38 -26.43 45.73
N LEU A 419 20.94 -25.67 46.68
CA LEU A 419 20.92 -24.21 46.66
C LEU A 419 21.63 -23.65 45.41
N LYS A 420 22.77 -24.23 45.02
CA LYS A 420 23.48 -23.86 43.78
C LYS A 420 22.60 -24.06 42.54
N LYS A 421 21.86 -25.17 42.46
CA LYS A 421 20.92 -25.43 41.36
C LYS A 421 19.82 -24.38 41.36
N GLU A 422 19.12 -24.18 42.48
CA GLU A 422 18.02 -23.19 42.59
C GLU A 422 18.46 -21.77 42.19
N MET A 423 19.62 -21.32 42.65
CA MET A 423 20.15 -19.99 42.29
C MET A 423 20.51 -19.88 40.80
N LYS A 424 21.06 -20.95 40.20
CA LYS A 424 21.33 -21.01 38.77
C LYS A 424 20.06 -20.94 37.94
N GLU A 425 19.00 -21.63 38.36
CA GLU A 425 17.68 -21.56 37.70
C GLU A 425 17.09 -20.15 37.78
N LYS A 426 17.17 -19.52 38.96
CA LYS A 426 16.76 -18.13 39.18
C LYS A 426 17.53 -17.17 38.26
N ARG A 427 18.85 -17.32 38.13
CA ARG A 427 19.67 -16.49 37.22
C ARG A 427 19.22 -16.64 35.76
N ILE A 428 19.03 -17.88 35.29
CA ILE A 428 18.62 -18.15 33.90
C ILE A 428 17.26 -17.50 33.60
N ARG A 429 16.28 -17.63 34.51
CA ARG A 429 14.97 -16.97 34.39
C ARG A 429 15.09 -15.44 34.36
N SER A 430 15.84 -14.85 35.30
CA SER A 430 16.05 -13.40 35.33
C SER A 430 16.73 -12.89 34.06
N ASN A 431 17.76 -13.59 33.57
CA ASN A 431 18.44 -13.23 32.32
C ASN A 431 17.52 -13.28 31.11
N LEU A 432 16.63 -14.29 31.02
CA LEU A 432 15.63 -14.37 29.96
C LEU A 432 14.65 -13.19 30.03
N LYS A 433 14.19 -12.81 31.23
CA LYS A 433 13.31 -11.64 31.44
C LYS A 433 14.00 -10.33 31.03
N VAL A 434 15.28 -10.14 31.37
CA VAL A 434 16.08 -9.01 30.89
C VAL A 434 16.14 -9.01 29.36
N ALA A 435 16.41 -10.17 28.75
CA ALA A 435 16.54 -10.28 27.30
C ALA A 435 15.23 -9.97 26.55
N ILE A 436 14.09 -10.44 27.07
CA ILE A 436 12.74 -10.13 26.57
C ILE A 436 12.49 -8.62 26.58
N LYS A 437 12.85 -7.95 27.68
CA LYS A 437 12.66 -6.50 27.84
C LYS A 437 13.59 -5.68 26.94
N LYS A 438 14.86 -6.07 26.82
CA LYS A 438 15.85 -5.41 25.95
C LYS A 438 15.53 -5.58 24.45
N ARG A 439 14.76 -6.61 24.06
CA ARG A 439 14.37 -6.91 22.66
C ARG A 439 15.56 -6.99 21.69
N LYS A 440 16.74 -7.35 22.17
CA LYS A 440 17.94 -7.54 21.34
C LYS A 440 18.04 -9.01 20.92
N LYS A 441 18.23 -9.24 19.61
CA LYS A 441 18.24 -10.58 18.99
C LYS A 441 19.23 -11.55 19.64
N THR A 442 20.46 -11.09 19.90
CA THR A 442 21.55 -11.90 20.43
C THR A 442 21.32 -12.33 21.88
N PRO A 443 21.10 -11.42 22.88
CA PRO A 443 20.71 -11.80 24.23
C PRO A 443 19.47 -12.69 24.30
N LEU A 444 18.46 -12.41 23.48
CA LEU A 444 17.22 -13.16 23.48
C LEU A 444 17.42 -14.60 23.02
N LYS A 445 18.23 -14.81 21.97
CA LYS A 445 18.60 -16.15 21.50
C LYS A 445 19.38 -16.91 22.58
N THR A 446 20.42 -16.29 23.15
CA THR A 446 21.22 -16.91 24.21
C THR A 446 20.38 -17.27 25.43
N GLY A 447 19.48 -16.39 25.86
CA GLY A 447 18.58 -16.64 26.99
C GLY A 447 17.64 -17.82 26.76
N VAL A 448 17.06 -17.94 25.56
CA VAL A 448 16.19 -19.08 25.18
C VAL A 448 16.99 -20.38 25.13
N ASP A 449 18.19 -20.35 24.54
CA ASP A 449 19.06 -21.53 24.43
C ASP A 449 19.53 -22.01 25.82
N ASP A 450 19.93 -21.09 26.71
CA ASP A 450 20.32 -21.40 28.09
C ASP A 450 19.15 -21.99 28.90
N PHE A 451 17.94 -21.43 28.74
CA PHE A 451 16.74 -21.94 29.39
C PHE A 451 16.41 -23.36 28.94
N LYS A 452 16.42 -23.62 27.62
CA LYS A 452 16.17 -24.95 27.05
C LYS A 452 17.24 -25.96 27.45
N LYS A 453 18.52 -25.56 27.46
CA LYS A 453 19.64 -26.40 27.87
C LYS A 453 19.56 -26.79 29.35
N ALA A 454 19.03 -25.93 30.20
CA ALA A 454 18.80 -26.19 31.61
C ALA A 454 17.55 -27.04 31.91
N LYS A 455 16.66 -27.26 30.91
CA LYS A 455 15.42 -28.03 31.03
C LYS A 455 14.50 -27.54 32.16
N LEU A 456 14.39 -26.22 32.32
CA LEU A 456 13.55 -25.60 33.34
C LEU A 456 12.08 -25.63 32.92
N GLU A 457 11.17 -25.75 33.89
CA GLU A 457 9.73 -25.64 33.65
C GLU A 457 9.33 -24.17 33.45
N ASP A 458 8.60 -23.86 32.38
CA ASP A 458 8.18 -22.49 32.07
C ASP A 458 6.79 -22.19 32.66
N HIS A 459 6.76 -21.82 33.95
CA HIS A 459 5.52 -21.44 34.62
C HIS A 459 4.97 -20.08 34.18
N ASP A 460 5.85 -19.18 33.73
CA ASP A 460 5.51 -17.78 33.44
C ASP A 460 5.15 -17.56 31.94
N GLY A 461 5.45 -18.53 31.07
CA GLY A 461 5.28 -18.38 29.62
C GLY A 461 6.35 -17.47 28.99
N ASP A 462 7.52 -17.37 29.62
CA ASP A 462 8.62 -16.50 29.16
C ASP A 462 9.25 -17.04 27.87
N VAL A 463 9.39 -18.36 27.72
CA VAL A 463 10.00 -18.99 26.55
C VAL A 463 9.18 -18.76 25.27
N PRO A 464 7.87 -19.06 25.20
CA PRO A 464 7.09 -18.81 23.98
C PRO A 464 7.01 -17.32 23.67
N THR A 465 7.00 -16.45 24.70
CA THR A 465 7.07 -15.00 24.52
C THR A 465 8.38 -14.57 23.87
N ALA A 466 9.51 -15.07 24.38
CA ALA A 466 10.83 -14.81 23.82
C ALA A 466 10.99 -15.35 22.39
N GLU A 467 10.48 -16.55 22.10
CA GLU A 467 10.49 -17.13 20.76
C GLU A 467 9.64 -16.33 19.76
N ARG A 468 8.44 -15.87 20.17
CA ARG A 468 7.61 -14.99 19.35
C ARG A 468 8.34 -13.69 19.03
N LEU A 469 8.96 -13.05 20.03
CA LEU A 469 9.75 -11.84 19.84
C LEU A 469 10.98 -12.08 18.93
N LEU A 470 11.67 -13.21 19.08
CA LEU A 470 12.80 -13.57 18.21
C LEU A 470 12.35 -13.73 16.75
N LYS A 471 11.20 -14.39 16.53
CA LYS A 471 10.59 -14.54 15.20
C LYS A 471 10.18 -13.19 14.63
N GLN A 472 9.59 -12.31 15.44
CA GLN A 472 9.24 -10.95 15.04
C GLN A 472 10.47 -10.14 14.61
N ILE A 473 11.53 -10.12 15.44
CA ILE A 473 12.79 -9.42 15.12
C ILE A 473 13.41 -9.98 13.84
N SER A 474 13.49 -11.31 13.71
CA SER A 474 14.03 -11.91 12.49
C SER A 474 13.20 -11.62 11.24
N THR A 475 11.88 -11.50 11.36
CA THR A 475 11.00 -11.16 10.23
C THR A 475 11.19 -9.69 9.85
N ARG A 476 11.31 -8.80 10.84
CA ARG A 476 11.63 -7.38 10.63
C ARG A 476 12.99 -7.20 9.94
N ASP A 477 14.02 -7.91 10.39
CA ASP A 477 15.35 -7.86 9.78
C ASP A 477 15.28 -8.27 8.30
N ARG A 478 14.61 -9.39 7.99
CA ARG A 478 14.41 -9.84 6.59
C ARG A 478 13.64 -8.83 5.74
N LEU A 479 12.64 -8.16 6.30
CA LEU A 479 11.91 -7.11 5.59
C LEU A 479 12.81 -5.92 5.28
N ARG A 480 13.61 -5.47 6.26
CA ARG A 480 14.58 -4.38 6.06
C ARG A 480 15.66 -4.74 5.05
N ASP A 481 16.18 -5.96 5.11
CA ASP A 481 17.14 -6.48 4.13
C ASP A 481 16.52 -6.46 2.72
N ALA A 482 15.28 -6.95 2.57
CA ALA A 482 14.57 -6.92 1.28
C ALA A 482 14.31 -5.48 0.77
N MET A 483 14.02 -4.54 1.66
CA MET A 483 13.89 -3.12 1.32
C MET A 483 15.22 -2.51 0.86
N SER A 484 16.35 -2.91 1.47
CA SER A 484 17.68 -2.45 1.07
C SER A 484 18.14 -3.02 -0.28
N LEU A 485 17.71 -4.25 -0.61
CA LEU A 485 17.97 -4.88 -1.91
C LEU A 485 17.23 -4.18 -3.06
N ARG A 486 16.11 -3.50 -2.77
CA ARG A 486 15.25 -2.78 -3.74
C ARG A 486 14.86 -3.61 -4.96
N GLN A 487 14.55 -4.88 -4.72
CA GLN A 487 14.03 -5.81 -5.74
C GLN A 487 12.59 -6.17 -5.43
N ILE A 488 11.74 -6.23 -6.46
CA ILE A 488 10.29 -6.48 -6.33
C ILE A 488 10.03 -7.84 -5.66
N LYS A 489 10.62 -8.93 -6.16
CA LYS A 489 10.33 -10.30 -5.68
C LYS A 489 10.73 -10.53 -4.20
N PRO A 490 11.98 -10.25 -3.77
CA PRO A 490 12.35 -10.41 -2.36
C PRO A 490 11.49 -9.55 -1.41
N LEU A 491 11.10 -8.35 -1.85
CA LEU A 491 10.26 -7.45 -1.07
C LEU A 491 8.83 -8.00 -0.90
N GLU A 492 8.22 -8.51 -1.97
CA GLU A 492 6.90 -9.17 -1.92
C GLU A 492 6.91 -10.41 -1.02
N GLU A 493 7.95 -11.23 -1.13
CA GLU A 493 8.13 -12.42 -0.29
C GLU A 493 8.27 -12.03 1.20
N ALA A 494 9.05 -11.00 1.51
CA ALA A 494 9.22 -10.51 2.87
C ALA A 494 7.92 -9.93 3.44
N ILE A 495 7.19 -9.12 2.66
CA ILE A 495 5.86 -8.59 3.03
C ILE A 495 4.91 -9.76 3.34
N ASN A 496 4.83 -10.75 2.44
CA ASN A 496 3.97 -11.92 2.64
C ASN A 496 4.38 -12.76 3.85
N SER A 497 5.68 -12.82 4.17
CA SER A 497 6.19 -13.49 5.37
C SER A 497 5.73 -12.79 6.66
N VAL A 498 5.64 -11.46 6.67
CA VAL A 498 5.08 -10.69 7.80
C VAL A 498 3.60 -11.00 7.98
N LYS A 499 2.83 -10.95 6.88
CA LYS A 499 1.38 -11.27 6.89
C LYS A 499 1.10 -12.68 7.40
N LYS A 500 1.79 -13.68 6.85
CA LYS A 500 1.66 -15.10 7.28
C LYS A 500 2.07 -15.33 8.73
N SER A 501 2.97 -14.52 9.27
CA SER A 501 3.42 -14.65 10.66
C SER A 501 2.51 -13.90 11.66
N GLY A 502 1.54 -13.11 11.18
CA GLY A 502 0.63 -12.35 12.02
C GLY A 502 1.28 -11.15 12.73
N PHE A 503 2.35 -10.58 12.17
CA PHE A 503 3.08 -9.44 12.75
C PHE A 503 2.75 -8.10 12.08
N GLU A 504 1.62 -8.01 11.38
CA GLU A 504 1.22 -6.82 10.61
C GLU A 504 1.05 -5.59 11.51
N THR A 505 0.47 -5.79 12.71
CA THR A 505 0.24 -4.71 13.68
C THR A 505 1.55 -4.26 14.32
N GLU A 506 2.41 -5.19 14.72
CA GLU A 506 3.67 -4.86 15.41
C GLU A 506 4.74 -4.31 14.47
N LEU A 507 4.65 -4.60 13.16
CA LEU A 507 5.54 -4.12 12.10
C LEU A 507 4.84 -3.16 11.13
N GLN A 508 3.74 -2.54 11.56
CA GLN A 508 2.96 -1.61 10.74
C GLN A 508 3.81 -0.51 10.06
N PRO A 509 4.75 0.19 10.75
CA PRO A 509 5.51 1.25 10.10
C PRO A 509 6.43 0.71 8.99
N GLU A 510 7.14 -0.40 9.23
CA GLU A 510 7.96 -1.03 8.18
C GLU A 510 7.10 -1.58 7.03
N MET A 511 5.90 -2.08 7.32
CA MET A 511 4.97 -2.55 6.29
C MET A 511 4.46 -1.42 5.39
N ILE A 512 4.16 -0.25 5.94
CA ILE A 512 3.77 0.94 5.15
C ILE A 512 4.94 1.34 4.24
N GLU A 513 6.14 1.43 4.79
CA GLU A 513 7.34 1.79 4.03
C GLU A 513 7.64 0.78 2.92
N ALA A 514 7.55 -0.52 3.21
CA ALA A 514 7.77 -1.60 2.25
C ALA A 514 6.73 -1.60 1.12
N ASN A 515 5.45 -1.37 1.41
CA ASN A 515 4.41 -1.30 0.38
C ASN A 515 4.57 -0.07 -0.52
N ASN A 516 4.92 1.09 0.05
CA ASN A 516 5.21 2.30 -0.73
C ASN A 516 6.42 2.09 -1.66
N LEU A 517 7.48 1.47 -1.15
CA LEU A 517 8.64 1.09 -1.95
C LEU A 517 8.26 0.10 -3.07
N LEU A 518 7.43 -0.90 -2.77
CA LEU A 518 6.97 -1.88 -3.76
C LEU A 518 6.16 -1.23 -4.89
N LEU A 519 5.21 -0.36 -4.57
CA LEU A 519 4.42 0.37 -5.56
C LEU A 519 5.31 1.20 -6.48
N ARG A 520 6.30 1.87 -5.90
CA ARG A 520 7.29 2.68 -6.62
C ARG A 520 8.18 1.85 -7.53
N LEU A 521 8.70 0.72 -7.06
CA LEU A 521 9.49 -0.20 -7.90
C LEU A 521 8.67 -0.76 -9.07
N ARG A 522 7.39 -1.08 -8.84
CA ARG A 522 6.47 -1.51 -9.91
C ARG A 522 6.19 -0.39 -10.91
N ARG A 523 6.07 0.87 -10.46
CA ARG A 523 5.94 2.04 -11.35
C ARG A 523 7.19 2.21 -12.21
N LEU A 524 8.39 2.10 -11.63
CA LEU A 524 9.65 2.15 -12.37
C LEU A 524 9.74 1.03 -13.42
N GLU A 525 9.34 -0.19 -13.06
CA GLU A 525 9.37 -1.33 -13.99
C GLU A 525 8.37 -1.14 -15.15
N ARG A 526 7.19 -0.58 -14.88
CA ARG A 526 6.24 -0.19 -15.93
C ARG A 526 6.83 0.84 -16.88
N ILE A 527 7.45 1.90 -16.37
CA ILE A 527 8.09 2.93 -17.19
C ILE A 527 9.26 2.35 -18.00
N ARG A 528 10.01 1.40 -17.44
CA ARG A 528 11.02 0.65 -18.19
C ARG A 528 10.39 -0.13 -19.34
N ALA A 529 9.28 -0.81 -19.12
CA ALA A 529 8.55 -1.50 -20.19
C ALA A 529 8.06 -0.51 -21.26
N GLU A 530 7.49 0.63 -20.87
CA GLU A 530 7.08 1.70 -21.81
C GLU A 530 8.26 2.23 -22.63
N ILE A 531 9.42 2.45 -22.01
CA ILE A 531 10.65 2.81 -22.74
C ILE A 531 11.04 1.69 -23.69
N LEU A 532 11.00 0.42 -23.28
CA LEU A 532 11.35 -0.71 -24.13
C LEU A 532 10.40 -0.83 -25.34
N GLU A 533 9.11 -0.55 -25.15
CA GLU A 533 8.06 -0.61 -26.16
C GLU A 533 7.98 0.66 -27.02
N LEU A 534 8.65 1.75 -26.62
CA LEU A 534 8.66 3.01 -27.35
C LEU A 534 9.02 2.79 -28.84
N LYS A 535 8.13 3.22 -29.73
CA LYS A 535 8.28 3.03 -31.17
C LYS A 535 9.54 3.75 -31.67
N GLN A 536 10.28 3.11 -32.58
CA GLN A 536 11.48 3.72 -33.18
C GLN A 536 11.15 5.00 -33.95
N SER A 537 9.93 5.11 -34.51
CA SER A 537 9.43 6.33 -35.15
C SER A 537 9.38 7.50 -34.17
N THR A 538 8.97 7.28 -32.92
CA THR A 538 8.91 8.31 -31.87
C THR A 538 10.31 8.78 -31.46
N VAL A 539 11.28 7.86 -31.38
CA VAL A 539 12.69 8.24 -31.14
C VAL A 539 13.26 9.01 -32.34
N ALA A 540 12.89 8.60 -33.56
CA ALA A 540 13.28 9.30 -34.79
C ALA A 540 12.65 10.70 -34.89
N GLU A 541 11.41 10.87 -34.42
CA GLU A 541 10.74 12.17 -34.31
C GLU A 541 11.54 13.13 -33.44
N ILE A 542 11.86 12.73 -32.20
CA ILE A 542 12.71 13.54 -31.29
C ILE A 542 14.02 13.88 -31.97
N ARG A 543 14.68 12.91 -32.62
CA ARG A 543 15.94 13.15 -33.34
C ARG A 543 15.78 14.11 -34.52
N SER A 544 14.64 14.12 -35.19
CA SER A 544 14.41 14.85 -36.45
C SER A 544 14.23 16.35 -36.28
N TYR A 545 13.94 16.84 -35.07
CA TYR A 545 13.75 18.27 -34.84
C TYR A 545 15.00 19.05 -35.26
N SER A 546 14.87 19.95 -36.23
CA SER A 546 15.97 20.86 -36.61
C SER A 546 16.13 21.98 -35.57
N ASN A 547 15.00 22.44 -35.02
CA ASN A 547 14.91 23.37 -33.90
C ASN A 547 13.91 22.79 -32.88
N PRO A 548 14.38 22.15 -31.80
CA PRO A 548 13.50 21.45 -30.87
C PRO A 548 12.67 22.47 -30.06
N PRO A 549 11.43 22.12 -29.69
CA PRO A 549 10.73 22.86 -28.65
C PRO A 549 11.58 22.94 -27.37
N PRO A 550 11.63 24.10 -26.68
CA PRO A 550 12.47 24.27 -25.48
C PRO A 550 12.20 23.21 -24.39
N ILE A 551 10.94 22.81 -24.24
CA ILE A 551 10.51 21.75 -23.32
C ILE A 551 11.17 20.40 -23.64
N VAL A 552 11.12 19.98 -24.91
CA VAL A 552 11.77 18.74 -25.38
C VAL A 552 13.27 18.81 -25.15
N HIS A 553 13.92 19.92 -25.49
CA HIS A 553 15.37 20.06 -25.30
C HIS A 553 15.74 19.95 -23.81
N SER A 554 14.97 20.58 -22.93
CA SER A 554 15.22 20.57 -21.48
C SER A 554 15.06 19.17 -20.87
N VAL A 555 14.01 18.44 -21.28
CA VAL A 555 13.79 17.03 -20.88
C VAL A 555 14.92 16.13 -21.36
N MET A 556 15.37 16.31 -22.61
CA MET A 556 16.47 15.51 -23.15
C MET A 556 17.82 15.85 -22.49
N ILE A 557 18.07 17.12 -22.14
CA ILE A 557 19.25 17.51 -21.34
C ILE A 557 19.20 16.78 -19.99
N ALA A 558 18.09 16.85 -19.26
CA ALA A 558 17.94 16.18 -17.97
C ALA A 558 18.14 14.66 -18.07
N THR A 559 17.56 14.04 -19.11
CA THR A 559 17.71 12.61 -19.39
C THR A 559 19.18 12.23 -19.59
N PHE A 560 19.92 12.97 -20.42
CA PHE A 560 21.33 12.66 -20.66
C PHE A 560 22.26 13.03 -19.49
N LEU A 561 21.90 14.04 -18.69
CA LEU A 561 22.57 14.35 -17.42
C LEU A 561 22.49 13.15 -16.46
N ILE A 562 21.29 12.58 -16.27
CA ILE A 562 21.10 11.37 -15.46
C ILE A 562 21.96 10.23 -15.99
N LEU A 563 21.99 10.03 -17.31
CA LEU A 563 22.82 9.02 -17.98
C LEU A 563 24.33 9.31 -17.93
N GLY A 564 24.79 10.37 -17.23
CA GLY A 564 26.20 10.66 -16.98
C GLY A 564 26.90 11.53 -18.03
N HIS A 565 26.16 12.21 -18.91
CA HIS A 565 26.73 13.20 -19.84
C HIS A 565 26.89 14.54 -19.15
N LEU A 566 27.84 15.36 -19.59
CA LEU A 566 28.04 16.69 -19.03
C LEU A 566 27.01 17.69 -19.61
N GLU A 567 26.59 18.67 -18.82
CA GLU A 567 25.65 19.71 -19.28
C GLU A 567 26.19 20.48 -20.51
N LYS A 568 27.51 20.67 -20.58
CA LYS A 568 28.18 21.32 -21.72
C LYS A 568 28.04 20.54 -23.03
N GLU A 569 27.91 19.21 -22.95
CA GLU A 569 27.76 18.33 -24.11
C GLU A 569 26.31 18.32 -24.62
N THR A 570 25.34 18.60 -23.75
CA THR A 570 23.91 18.55 -24.05
C THR A 570 23.29 19.94 -24.33
N LYS A 571 24.06 21.02 -24.10
CA LYS A 571 23.64 22.40 -24.37
C LYS A 571 23.33 22.68 -25.84
N GLU A 572 24.07 22.07 -26.77
CA GLU A 572 23.81 22.20 -28.21
C GLU A 572 22.93 21.05 -28.70
N TRP A 573 21.79 21.36 -29.32
CA TRP A 573 20.84 20.34 -29.78
C TRP A 573 21.45 19.33 -30.76
N LYS A 574 22.34 19.75 -31.67
CA LYS A 574 23.03 18.84 -32.60
C LYS A 574 23.79 17.71 -31.89
N LYS A 575 24.36 17.99 -30.70
CA LYS A 575 25.04 16.98 -29.88
C LYS A 575 24.03 16.04 -29.23
N VAL A 576 22.91 16.57 -28.73
CA VAL A 576 21.79 15.75 -28.21
C VAL A 576 21.23 14.84 -29.31
N GLN A 577 21.00 15.33 -30.53
CA GLN A 577 20.56 14.52 -31.68
C GLN A 577 21.53 13.38 -31.98
N ALA A 578 22.85 13.63 -31.93
CA ALA A 578 23.86 12.61 -32.11
C ALA A 578 23.79 11.53 -31.01
N LEU A 579 23.54 11.92 -29.76
CA LEU A 579 23.35 11.00 -28.63
C LEU A 579 22.07 10.16 -28.75
N VAL A 580 20.94 10.78 -29.14
CA VAL A 580 19.66 10.08 -29.39
C VAL A 580 19.81 9.09 -30.55
N GLY A 581 20.60 9.45 -31.56
CA GLY A 581 20.85 8.62 -32.74
C GLY A 581 21.78 7.44 -32.53
N LYS A 582 22.42 7.30 -31.35
CA LYS A 582 23.27 6.13 -31.05
C LYS A 582 22.43 4.85 -31.03
N THR A 583 23.00 3.77 -31.54
CA THR A 583 22.37 2.44 -31.60
C THR A 583 23.17 1.42 -30.79
N GLY A 584 22.63 0.22 -30.58
CA GLY A 584 23.35 -0.84 -29.89
C GLY A 584 23.43 -0.61 -28.39
N LYS A 585 24.59 -0.89 -27.76
CA LYS A 585 24.79 -0.75 -26.30
C LYS A 585 24.67 0.71 -25.84
N ASP A 586 25.07 1.65 -26.68
CA ASP A 586 24.99 3.09 -26.41
C ASP A 586 23.63 3.71 -26.76
N GLY A 587 22.68 2.91 -27.24
CA GLY A 587 21.36 3.39 -27.60
C GLY A 587 20.58 3.89 -26.39
N LEU A 588 19.93 5.04 -26.54
CA LEU A 588 19.20 5.74 -25.46
C LEU A 588 18.29 4.80 -24.66
N LYS A 589 17.43 4.03 -25.34
CA LYS A 589 16.53 3.06 -24.70
C LYS A 589 17.27 2.06 -23.80
N ARG A 590 18.35 1.45 -24.31
CA ARG A 590 19.12 0.44 -23.56
C ARG A 590 19.83 1.06 -22.37
N ARG A 591 20.34 2.28 -22.53
CA ARG A 591 20.98 3.02 -21.43
C ARG A 591 19.98 3.35 -20.34
N CYS A 592 18.76 3.81 -20.67
CA CYS A 592 17.72 4.06 -19.67
C CYS A 592 17.30 2.78 -18.93
N LEU A 593 17.20 1.64 -19.64
CA LEU A 593 16.85 0.34 -19.05
C LEU A 593 17.94 -0.22 -18.13
N ALA A 594 19.21 -0.07 -18.52
CA ALA A 594 20.36 -0.59 -17.78
C ALA A 594 20.84 0.36 -16.67
N TYR A 595 20.26 1.57 -16.57
CA TYR A 595 20.71 2.54 -15.60
C TYR A 595 20.23 2.18 -14.18
N ASP A 596 21.19 2.13 -13.26
CA ASP A 596 20.94 1.84 -11.85
C ASP A 596 20.69 3.14 -11.07
N PRO A 597 19.52 3.30 -10.41
CA PRO A 597 19.23 4.47 -9.57
C PRO A 597 20.28 4.72 -8.48
N GLN A 598 20.95 3.67 -7.99
CA GLN A 598 22.02 3.82 -6.98
C GLN A 598 23.19 4.66 -7.50
N THR A 599 23.46 4.61 -8.81
CA THR A 599 24.51 5.43 -9.45
C THR A 599 24.15 6.92 -9.34
N LEU A 600 22.87 7.27 -9.54
CA LEU A 600 22.38 8.64 -9.38
C LEU A 600 22.35 9.07 -7.90
N ALA A 601 21.97 8.17 -7.00
CA ALA A 601 21.97 8.42 -5.55
C ALA A 601 23.37 8.74 -4.99
N ASN A 602 24.43 8.26 -5.64
CA ASN A 602 25.80 8.60 -5.28
C ASN A 602 26.25 9.97 -5.84
N ASN A 603 25.45 10.60 -6.70
CA ASN A 603 25.74 11.90 -7.31
C ASN A 603 24.49 12.79 -7.34
N MET A 604 24.09 13.22 -6.15
CA MET A 604 22.87 14.01 -5.94
C MET A 604 22.92 15.39 -6.59
N ASP A 605 24.10 15.93 -6.91
CA ASP A 605 24.22 17.18 -7.65
C ASP A 605 23.71 17.05 -9.09
N ILE A 606 23.92 15.89 -9.73
CA ILE A 606 23.34 15.59 -11.06
C ILE A 606 21.83 15.46 -10.94
N ALA A 607 21.34 14.76 -9.91
CA ALA A 607 19.90 14.58 -9.69
C ALA A 607 19.19 15.92 -9.51
N LYS A 608 19.72 16.82 -8.67
CA LYS A 608 19.17 18.16 -8.44
C LYS A 608 19.16 19.00 -9.71
N LYS A 609 20.26 19.02 -10.47
CA LYS A 609 20.33 19.76 -11.74
C LYS A 609 19.34 19.22 -12.77
N ALA A 610 19.22 17.90 -12.91
CA ALA A 610 18.25 17.29 -13.80
C ALA A 610 16.81 17.62 -13.36
N LYS A 611 16.55 17.63 -12.05
CA LYS A 611 15.26 18.03 -11.44
C LYS A 611 14.91 19.47 -11.77
N GLU A 612 15.85 20.40 -11.62
CA GLU A 612 15.66 21.81 -11.96
C GLU A 612 15.27 22.00 -13.44
N LYS A 613 15.84 21.22 -14.36
CA LYS A 613 15.45 21.28 -15.79
C LYS A 613 14.06 20.70 -16.06
N MET A 614 13.62 19.71 -15.29
CA MET A 614 12.31 19.06 -15.45
C MET A 614 11.19 19.80 -14.72
N MET A 615 11.45 20.40 -13.56
CA MET A 615 10.47 21.14 -12.75
C MET A 615 9.93 22.40 -13.42
N ALA A 616 10.55 22.87 -14.50
CA ALA A 616 10.06 24.00 -15.28
C ALA A 616 8.77 23.68 -16.08
N PHE A 617 8.37 22.41 -16.15
CA PHE A 617 7.25 21.95 -16.97
C PHE A 617 6.41 20.90 -16.24
N GLU A 618 5.11 20.91 -16.48
CA GLU A 618 4.21 19.84 -16.03
C GLU A 618 4.23 18.67 -17.04
N LEU A 619 3.84 17.48 -16.59
CA LEU A 619 3.87 16.28 -17.45
C LEU A 619 2.97 16.44 -18.68
N ASP A 620 1.81 17.08 -18.52
CA ASP A 620 0.84 17.27 -19.59
C ASP A 620 1.37 18.23 -20.67
N ASP A 621 2.05 19.32 -20.28
CA ASP A 621 2.74 20.22 -21.21
C ASP A 621 3.76 19.47 -22.09
N VAL A 622 4.54 18.57 -21.48
CA VAL A 622 5.53 17.77 -22.20
C VAL A 622 4.83 16.81 -23.17
N ARG A 623 3.71 16.20 -22.74
CA ARG A 623 2.94 15.23 -23.51
C ARG A 623 2.29 15.85 -24.73
N ASP A 624 1.74 17.05 -24.60
CA ASP A 624 1.08 17.79 -25.67
C ASP A 624 2.08 18.19 -26.77
N VAL A 625 3.33 18.44 -26.42
CA VAL A 625 4.39 18.78 -27.38
C VAL A 625 5.04 17.54 -27.99
N SER A 626 5.34 16.51 -27.19
CA SER A 626 5.94 15.27 -27.68
C SER A 626 5.70 14.10 -26.72
N ALA A 627 4.89 13.13 -27.16
CA ALA A 627 4.64 11.89 -26.43
C ALA A 627 5.93 11.14 -26.08
N GLY A 628 6.93 11.16 -26.99
CA GLY A 628 8.23 10.54 -26.75
C GLY A 628 9.03 11.24 -25.65
N ALA A 629 9.02 12.57 -25.64
CA ALA A 629 9.68 13.34 -24.56
C ALA A 629 8.99 13.10 -23.22
N ALA A 630 7.67 12.97 -23.19
CA ALA A 630 6.92 12.69 -21.96
C ALA A 630 7.32 11.35 -21.32
N THR A 631 7.58 10.31 -22.13
CA THR A 631 8.11 9.03 -21.60
C THR A 631 9.47 9.21 -20.90
N PHE A 632 10.37 10.01 -21.48
CA PHE A 632 11.68 10.29 -20.88
C PHE A 632 11.61 11.23 -19.67
N TYR A 633 10.68 12.18 -19.67
CA TYR A 633 10.36 13.01 -18.50
C TYR A 633 9.91 12.13 -17.34
N LEU A 634 8.91 11.27 -17.57
CA LEU A 634 8.38 10.39 -16.54
C LEU A 634 9.45 9.46 -15.98
N TRP A 635 10.29 8.89 -16.86
CA TRP A 635 11.45 8.10 -16.44
C TRP A 635 12.43 8.91 -15.60
N GLY A 636 12.88 10.07 -16.08
CA GLY A 636 13.85 10.90 -15.38
C GLY A 636 13.37 11.36 -14.00
N SER A 637 12.12 11.82 -13.90
CA SER A 637 11.51 12.22 -12.63
C SER A 637 11.45 11.05 -11.62
N ASN A 638 11.03 9.85 -12.06
CA ASN A 638 10.99 8.68 -11.18
C ASN A 638 12.40 8.22 -10.75
N MET A 639 13.41 8.35 -11.63
CA MET A 639 14.81 8.06 -11.31
C MET A 639 15.37 9.04 -10.26
N ILE A 640 15.08 10.33 -10.40
CA ILE A 640 15.49 11.37 -9.45
C ILE A 640 14.86 11.12 -8.08
N GLU A 641 13.55 10.94 -8.03
CA GLU A 641 12.84 10.65 -6.78
C GLU A 641 13.39 9.38 -6.10
N GLU A 642 13.81 8.37 -6.87
CA GLU A 642 14.33 7.10 -6.33
C GLU A 642 15.71 7.32 -5.71
N ALA A 643 16.53 8.13 -6.38
CA ALA A 643 17.83 8.54 -5.86
C ALA A 643 17.71 9.36 -4.57
N GLU A 644 16.77 10.31 -4.49
CA GLU A 644 16.49 11.10 -3.28
C GLU A 644 16.10 10.20 -2.09
N MET A 645 15.24 9.21 -2.33
CA MET A 645 14.83 8.26 -1.29
C MET A 645 15.99 7.36 -0.83
N MET A 646 16.87 6.96 -1.75
CA MET A 646 18.09 6.20 -1.40
C MET A 646 19.04 7.04 -0.54
N GLU A 647 19.20 8.33 -0.84
CA GLU A 647 20.02 9.25 -0.04
C GLU A 647 19.43 9.43 1.37
N GLN A 648 18.11 9.64 1.48
CA GLN A 648 17.43 9.73 2.77
C GLN A 648 17.58 8.44 3.58
N GLN A 649 17.45 7.28 2.93
CA GLN A 649 17.67 6.00 3.59
C GLN A 649 19.10 5.85 4.11
N LYS A 650 20.11 6.21 3.30
CA LYS A 650 21.51 6.20 3.72
C LYS A 650 21.76 7.08 4.94
N LYS A 651 21.15 8.27 4.99
CA LYS A 651 21.23 9.19 6.16
C LYS A 651 20.60 8.58 7.40
N ARG A 652 19.40 7.99 7.27
CA ARG A 652 18.72 7.30 8.39
C ARG A 652 19.54 6.10 8.89
N ASP A 653 20.16 5.36 7.98
CA ASP A 653 20.97 4.20 8.34
C ASP A 653 22.34 4.59 8.92
N SER A 654 22.90 5.76 8.57
CA SER A 654 24.08 6.29 9.27
C SER A 654 23.73 6.78 10.67
N GLU A 655 22.63 7.52 10.84
CA GLU A 655 22.17 8.00 12.15
C GLU A 655 21.90 6.84 13.11
N ARG A 656 21.28 5.76 12.61
CA ARG A 656 21.03 4.55 13.43
C ARG A 656 22.29 3.82 13.86
N LYS A 657 23.38 3.88 13.09
CA LYS A 657 24.64 3.23 13.46
C LYS A 657 25.39 3.97 14.56
N ASP A 658 25.09 5.25 14.76
CA ASP A 658 25.70 6.05 15.82
C ASP A 658 24.96 5.86 17.17
N ASP A 659 23.72 5.36 17.14
CA ASP A 659 22.88 5.08 18.33
C ASP A 659 23.08 3.67 18.93
N ASP A 660 23.61 2.71 18.16
CA ASP A 660 23.86 1.32 18.56
C ASP A 660 25.31 1.10 19.05
#